data_AF-A0A1L9S190-F1
#
_entry.id   AF-A0A1L9S190-F1
#
_cell.length_a   1.000
_cell.length_b   1.000
_cell.length_c   1.000
_cell.angle_alpha   90.00
_cell.angle_beta   90.00
_cell.angle_gamma   90.00
#
_symmetry.space_group_name_H-M   'P 1'
#
loop_
_entity.id
_entity.type
_entity.pdbx_description
1 polymer ?
#
loop_
_entity_poly.entity_id
_entity_poly.type
_entity_poly.pdbx_seq_one_letter_code
_entity_poly.pdbx_strand_id
1 'polypeptide(L)'
;MDTLPSPVLLSICSLIWETSPRTLRLFSLVNSNCYHASVPFLYRKLKLEVSTHQRLQDAVSELIVHPLRQQYLAYARQLNLQGKLFRQAESPEDEAELLQRQELFSEREPQSDICSELEMEPSYDLMLRSDQNKLEDAEKETSPSWLPLASLLARLQYLLEMNYTCENMFPPCLLEALSQYHPSCRLSLDMFRFTGCKGQETNPYEMKLIHSPCLHAVTMRFPNHSSESQIDYDEEAVIEAIKTAPNLKEVRLHWCLSQTTNAVHQNLDSPQAGTREVFNPVSIPEEHRPRKSLTSLSLKGASISMERLEKWSQVTDLSKLQSLTMDRVSNPFLSLVTETAAFTSLEKLSMTFGFPRDNEHIQPLAETFFESLPPLKTLRLHRFIGVPLLQKILERHGPSLRELLFKPFGGSIGPPQIQVKPIVLTASDIAHVAELCPLVEQLDLSLHRFQGNYRETACYEALGKFQSLKKVSLDLNYVMPFAQPRTIDDLDESMDELDRQRYGGPCTRMVYNIDACDAMTNAAVDEKLARSIWDVITSSQSGNNRLLSLCIMPRKAIVAGHVSLPIPKVKHIARSFKVTWHGYGNHVDVFEIGKKRREREDKERRQYEADMIRERGSFWDLRDEIFERLWPQSEGQHWHDSWSSFPLKRSS
;
A
#
# COMPACT_ATOMS: atom_id res chain seq x y z
N MET A 1 -12.16 40.88 1.47
CA MET A 1 -12.40 39.59 0.77
C MET A 1 -13.51 39.75 -0.26
N ASP A 2 -14.60 40.45 0.07
CA ASP A 2 -15.73 40.67 -0.85
C ASP A 2 -15.40 41.53 -2.09
N THR A 3 -14.31 42.30 -2.04
CA THR A 3 -13.84 43.19 -3.11
C THR A 3 -12.74 42.58 -3.99
N LEU A 4 -12.30 41.35 -3.69
CA LEU A 4 -11.24 40.70 -4.47
C LEU A 4 -11.79 40.17 -5.81
N PRO A 5 -11.10 40.40 -6.94
CA PRO A 5 -11.50 39.84 -8.22
C PRO A 5 -11.53 38.31 -8.22
N SER A 6 -12.49 37.71 -8.92
CA SER A 6 -12.66 36.25 -9.00
C SER A 6 -11.38 35.48 -9.39
N PRO A 7 -10.54 35.94 -10.34
CA PRO A 7 -9.28 35.25 -10.67
C PRO A 7 -8.32 35.17 -9.49
N VAL A 8 -8.25 36.21 -8.66
CA VAL A 8 -7.39 36.25 -7.47
C VAL A 8 -7.89 35.26 -6.42
N LEU A 9 -9.21 35.19 -6.22
CA LEU A 9 -9.82 34.22 -5.31
C LEU A 9 -9.57 32.77 -5.77
N LEU A 10 -9.62 32.49 -7.08
CA LEU A 10 -9.29 31.17 -7.62
C LEU A 10 -7.82 30.79 -7.41
N SER A 11 -6.89 31.73 -7.61
CA SER A 11 -5.47 31.50 -7.31
C SER A 11 -5.24 31.22 -5.83
N ILE A 12 -5.89 31.97 -4.94
CA ILE A 12 -5.86 31.71 -3.49
C ILE A 12 -6.40 30.31 -3.18
N CYS A 13 -7.54 29.93 -3.76
CA CYS A 13 -8.12 28.59 -3.57
C CYS A 13 -7.18 27.48 -4.04
N SER A 14 -6.45 27.68 -5.14
CA SER A 14 -5.45 26.73 -5.63
C SER A 14 -4.31 26.54 -4.64
N LEU A 15 -3.75 27.63 -4.11
CA LEU A 15 -2.66 27.56 -3.13
C LEU A 15 -3.10 26.93 -1.80
N ILE A 16 -4.31 27.26 -1.35
CA ILE A 16 -4.88 26.65 -0.14
C ILE A 16 -5.14 25.16 -0.37
N TRP A 17 -5.66 24.76 -1.54
CA TRP A 17 -5.93 23.36 -1.86
C TRP A 17 -4.65 22.51 -1.83
N GLU A 18 -3.53 23.04 -2.33
CA GLU A 18 -2.22 22.37 -2.29
C GLU A 18 -1.68 22.20 -0.86
N THR A 19 -1.97 23.16 0.03
CA THR A 19 -1.44 23.17 1.40
C THR A 19 -2.34 22.42 2.39
N SER A 20 -3.64 22.69 2.36
CA SER A 20 -4.66 22.11 3.24
C SER A 20 -6.06 22.18 2.61
N PRO A 21 -6.54 21.08 2.01
CA PRO A 21 -7.92 20.96 1.51
C PRO A 21 -9.00 21.26 2.56
N ARG A 22 -8.72 21.02 3.85
CA ARG A 22 -9.63 21.34 4.96
C ARG A 22 -9.77 22.84 5.16
N THR A 23 -8.67 23.58 5.08
CA THR A 23 -8.69 25.04 5.18
C THR A 23 -9.53 25.65 4.06
N LEU A 24 -9.54 25.04 2.87
CA LEU A 24 -10.40 25.50 1.78
C LEU A 24 -11.89 25.36 2.10
N ARG A 25 -12.29 24.31 2.83
CA ARG A 25 -13.68 24.16 3.30
C ARG A 25 -14.03 25.28 4.29
N LEU A 26 -13.15 25.61 5.21
CA LEU A 26 -13.39 26.73 6.13
C LEU A 26 -13.46 28.07 5.39
N PHE A 27 -12.59 28.28 4.40
CA PHE A 27 -12.61 29.46 3.53
C PHE A 27 -13.94 29.58 2.77
N SER A 28 -14.51 28.48 2.30
CA SER A 28 -15.82 28.49 1.62
C SER A 28 -16.99 28.91 2.52
N LEU A 29 -16.83 28.90 3.84
CA LEU A 29 -17.87 29.30 4.80
C LEU A 29 -17.81 30.80 5.14
N VAL A 30 -16.79 31.52 4.68
CA VAL A 30 -16.56 32.94 5.07
C VAL A 30 -17.59 33.87 4.43
N ASN A 31 -17.84 33.74 3.11
CA ASN A 31 -18.84 34.52 2.38
C ASN A 31 -19.21 33.83 1.05
N SER A 32 -20.19 34.37 0.32
CA SER A 32 -20.66 33.80 -0.96
C SER A 32 -19.59 33.81 -2.05
N ASN A 33 -18.75 34.84 -2.14
CA ASN A 33 -17.71 34.95 -3.17
C ASN A 33 -16.61 33.89 -2.97
N CYS A 34 -16.18 33.68 -1.72
CA CYS A 34 -15.26 32.64 -1.31
C CYS A 34 -15.84 31.25 -1.55
N TYR A 35 -17.14 31.05 -1.28
CA TYR A 35 -17.85 29.82 -1.62
C TYR A 35 -17.77 29.53 -3.12
N HIS A 36 -18.22 30.46 -3.97
CA HIS A 36 -18.23 30.27 -5.42
C HIS A 36 -16.84 30.03 -6.01
N ALA A 37 -15.80 30.68 -5.48
CA ALA A 37 -14.42 30.42 -5.89
C ALA A 37 -13.90 29.04 -5.44
N SER A 38 -14.39 28.50 -4.32
CA SER A 38 -13.95 27.21 -3.76
C SER A 38 -14.67 26.01 -4.37
N VAL A 39 -15.91 26.17 -4.84
CA VAL A 39 -16.75 25.11 -5.38
C VAL A 39 -16.04 24.22 -6.43
N PRO A 40 -15.31 24.77 -7.43
CA PRO A 40 -14.62 23.96 -8.43
C PRO A 40 -13.57 23.00 -7.85
N PHE A 41 -13.00 23.31 -6.68
CA PHE A 41 -12.01 22.49 -5.99
C PHE A 41 -12.68 21.48 -5.06
N LEU A 42 -13.70 21.91 -4.31
CA LEU A 42 -14.42 21.06 -3.35
C LEU A 42 -15.16 19.90 -4.02
N TYR A 43 -15.75 20.16 -5.18
CA TYR A 43 -16.56 19.20 -5.94
C TYR A 43 -15.79 18.53 -7.08
N ARG A 44 -14.46 18.70 -7.13
CA ARG A 44 -13.61 18.16 -8.22
C ARG A 44 -13.54 16.64 -8.25
N LYS A 45 -13.53 16.00 -7.07
CA LYS A 45 -13.34 14.56 -6.91
C LYS A 45 -14.61 13.93 -6.36
N LEU A 46 -15.20 13.02 -7.12
CA LEU A 46 -16.35 12.22 -6.70
C LEU A 46 -15.88 10.79 -6.40
N LYS A 47 -16.19 10.30 -5.20
CA LYS A 47 -15.90 8.93 -4.77
C LYS A 47 -17.21 8.20 -4.54
N LEU A 48 -17.39 7.04 -5.15
CA LEU A 48 -18.55 6.17 -4.94
C LEU A 48 -18.08 4.77 -4.55
N GLU A 49 -18.71 4.22 -3.51
CA GLU A 49 -18.51 2.84 -3.08
C GLU A 49 -19.69 1.99 -3.55
N VAL A 50 -19.37 0.95 -4.32
CA VAL A 50 -20.34 0.06 -4.94
C VAL A 50 -20.44 -1.21 -4.12
N SER A 51 -21.67 -1.56 -3.74
CA SER A 51 -21.97 -2.78 -3.00
C SER A 51 -23.21 -3.48 -3.55
N THR A 52 -24.35 -2.77 -3.58
CA THR A 52 -25.60 -3.30 -4.14
C THR A 52 -26.17 -2.35 -5.20
N HIS A 53 -27.02 -2.89 -6.07
CA HIS A 53 -27.72 -2.09 -7.08
C HIS A 53 -28.53 -0.96 -6.44
N GLN A 54 -29.28 -1.26 -5.37
CA GLN A 54 -30.11 -0.28 -4.68
C GLN A 54 -29.26 0.86 -4.10
N ARG A 55 -28.15 0.54 -3.42
CA ARG A 55 -27.26 1.58 -2.87
C ARG A 55 -26.63 2.44 -3.96
N LEU A 56 -26.28 1.84 -5.10
CA LEU A 56 -25.77 2.59 -6.25
C LEU A 56 -26.86 3.52 -6.81
N GLN A 57 -28.09 3.03 -6.94
CA GLN A 57 -29.22 3.82 -7.41
C GLN A 57 -29.57 4.97 -6.45
N ASP A 58 -29.58 4.71 -5.14
CA ASP A 58 -29.82 5.72 -4.11
C ASP A 58 -28.72 6.77 -4.12
N ALA A 59 -27.45 6.37 -4.19
CA ALA A 59 -26.31 7.29 -4.25
C ALA A 59 -26.37 8.18 -5.49
N VAL A 60 -26.70 7.62 -6.66
CA VAL A 60 -26.88 8.38 -7.90
C VAL A 60 -28.07 9.34 -7.80
N SER A 61 -29.19 8.88 -7.24
CA SER A 61 -30.39 9.70 -7.05
C SER A 61 -30.12 10.85 -6.09
N GLU A 62 -29.36 10.62 -5.03
CA GLU A 62 -28.96 11.66 -4.08
C GLU A 62 -28.06 12.73 -4.73
N LEU A 63 -27.13 12.33 -5.61
CA LEU A 63 -26.31 13.28 -6.40
C LEU A 63 -27.15 14.17 -7.32
N ILE A 64 -28.28 13.65 -7.79
CA ILE A 64 -29.17 14.30 -8.73
C ILE A 64 -30.16 15.25 -8.03
N VAL A 65 -30.73 14.80 -6.92
CA VAL A 65 -31.83 15.50 -6.22
C VAL A 65 -31.29 16.51 -5.21
N HIS A 66 -30.18 16.21 -4.53
CA HIS A 66 -29.69 17.06 -3.45
C HIS A 66 -29.00 18.33 -4.00
N PRO A 67 -29.45 19.57 -3.67
CA PRO A 67 -28.96 20.80 -4.28
C PRO A 67 -27.43 21.01 -4.17
N LEU A 68 -26.85 20.69 -3.01
CA LEU A 68 -25.39 20.78 -2.81
C LEU A 68 -24.62 19.69 -3.57
N ARG A 69 -25.20 18.51 -3.78
CA ARG A 69 -24.51 17.40 -4.46
C ARG A 69 -24.60 17.52 -5.98
N GLN A 70 -25.63 18.19 -6.47
CA GLN A 70 -25.78 18.51 -7.88
C GLN A 70 -24.58 19.29 -8.45
N GLN A 71 -23.82 19.99 -7.59
CA GLN A 71 -22.56 20.66 -7.96
C GLN A 71 -21.54 19.68 -8.56
N TYR A 72 -21.54 18.40 -8.15
CA TYR A 72 -20.68 17.38 -8.77
C TYR A 72 -20.96 17.20 -10.26
N LEU A 73 -22.20 17.38 -10.72
CA LEU A 73 -22.53 17.24 -12.15
C LEU A 73 -21.78 18.26 -13.02
N ALA A 74 -21.55 19.45 -12.50
CA ALA A 74 -20.84 20.53 -13.21
C ALA A 74 -19.31 20.49 -12.99
N TYR A 75 -18.88 20.20 -11.76
CA TYR A 75 -17.48 20.40 -11.34
C TYR A 75 -16.67 19.13 -11.16
N ALA A 76 -17.28 17.94 -11.12
CA ALA A 76 -16.51 16.71 -11.02
C ALA A 76 -15.63 16.55 -12.26
N ARG A 77 -14.34 16.27 -12.02
CA ARG A 77 -13.33 15.98 -13.04
C ARG A 77 -12.73 14.61 -12.87
N GLN A 78 -12.80 14.05 -11.66
CA GLN A 78 -12.28 12.73 -11.31
C GLN A 78 -13.38 11.90 -10.64
N LEU A 79 -13.63 10.70 -11.15
CA LEU A 79 -14.54 9.71 -10.57
C LEU A 79 -13.74 8.51 -10.06
N ASN A 80 -13.80 8.25 -8.77
CA ASN A 80 -13.17 7.08 -8.14
C ASN A 80 -14.27 6.09 -7.73
N LEU A 81 -14.25 4.92 -8.35
CA LEU A 81 -15.17 3.83 -8.05
C LEU A 81 -14.43 2.71 -7.35
N GLN A 82 -14.97 2.24 -6.24
CA GLN A 82 -14.40 1.14 -5.47
C GLN A 82 -15.49 0.19 -4.99
N GLY A 83 -15.09 -1.03 -4.65
CA GLY A 83 -15.97 -2.02 -4.04
C GLY A 83 -16.28 -3.20 -4.96
N LYS A 84 -17.43 -3.83 -4.74
CA LYS A 84 -17.88 -4.99 -5.51
C LYS A 84 -19.38 -4.96 -5.59
N LEU A 85 -19.90 -4.97 -6.82
CA LEU A 85 -21.33 -5.14 -7.02
C LEU A 85 -21.65 -6.63 -6.94
N PHE A 86 -22.45 -7.01 -5.95
CA PHE A 86 -22.92 -8.38 -5.78
C PHE A 86 -24.14 -8.64 -6.68
N ARG A 87 -24.30 -9.90 -7.13
CA ARG A 87 -25.51 -10.34 -7.82
C ARG A 87 -26.71 -10.30 -6.86
N GLN A 88 -27.92 -10.34 -7.41
CA GLN A 88 -29.12 -10.46 -6.60
C GLN A 88 -29.15 -11.83 -5.91
N ALA A 89 -29.60 -11.86 -4.66
CA ALA A 89 -29.74 -13.10 -3.90
C ALA A 89 -30.83 -13.97 -4.52
N GLU A 90 -30.55 -15.27 -4.65
CA GLU A 90 -31.52 -16.24 -5.18
C GLU A 90 -32.36 -16.87 -4.06
N SER A 91 -31.88 -16.83 -2.81
CA SER A 91 -32.54 -17.37 -1.64
C SER A 91 -32.22 -16.55 -0.37
N PRO A 92 -32.98 -16.69 0.72
CA PRO A 92 -32.68 -16.02 1.99
C PRO A 92 -31.34 -16.45 2.62
N GLU A 93 -30.92 -17.69 2.39
CA GLU A 93 -29.62 -18.20 2.84
C GLU A 93 -28.47 -17.59 2.03
N ASP A 94 -28.66 -17.44 0.71
CA ASP A 94 -27.74 -16.75 -0.20
C ASP A 94 -27.67 -15.25 0.11
N GLU A 95 -28.78 -14.62 0.52
CA GLU A 95 -28.80 -13.24 1.00
C GLU A 95 -27.94 -13.07 2.26
N ALA A 96 -28.05 -13.98 3.23
CA ALA A 96 -27.21 -13.95 4.43
C ALA A 96 -25.72 -14.14 4.11
N GLU A 97 -25.37 -15.04 3.17
CA GLU A 97 -23.99 -15.21 2.71
C GLU A 97 -23.46 -13.95 2.01
N LEU A 98 -24.24 -13.35 1.10
CA LEU A 98 -23.86 -12.14 0.37
C LEU A 98 -23.69 -10.95 1.32
N LEU A 99 -24.56 -10.79 2.32
CA LEU A 99 -24.43 -9.77 3.36
C LEU A 99 -23.14 -9.96 4.18
N GLN A 100 -22.86 -11.19 4.61
CA GLN A 100 -21.62 -11.50 5.32
C GLN A 100 -20.38 -11.18 4.48
N ARG A 101 -20.41 -11.51 3.17
CA ARG A 101 -19.33 -11.16 2.24
C ARG A 101 -19.21 -9.66 2.05
N GLN A 102 -20.32 -8.95 1.93
CA GLN A 102 -20.35 -7.49 1.80
C GLN A 102 -19.74 -6.80 3.01
N GLU A 103 -20.02 -7.27 4.23
CA GLU A 103 -19.41 -6.76 5.46
C GLU A 103 -17.88 -6.96 5.46
N LEU A 104 -17.41 -8.15 5.09
CA LEU A 104 -15.98 -8.43 4.93
C LEU A 104 -15.31 -7.55 3.85
N PHE A 105 -16.09 -7.07 2.86
CA PHE A 105 -15.63 -6.21 1.78
C PHE A 105 -15.55 -4.74 2.16
N SER A 106 -16.57 -4.17 2.82
CA SER A 106 -16.56 -2.76 3.27
C SER A 106 -15.49 -2.47 4.31
N GLU A 107 -14.89 -3.51 4.91
CA GLU A 107 -13.73 -3.40 5.80
C GLU A 107 -12.38 -3.30 5.07
N ARG A 108 -12.34 -3.63 3.78
CA ARG A 108 -11.21 -3.32 2.91
C ARG A 108 -11.33 -1.87 2.48
N GLU A 109 -11.17 -0.91 3.40
CA GLU A 109 -10.99 0.48 2.97
C GLU A 109 -9.83 0.52 1.97
N PRO A 110 -10.05 0.96 0.72
CA PRO A 110 -8.94 1.24 -0.15
C PRO A 110 -8.28 2.46 0.47
N GLN A 111 -7.13 2.23 1.10
CA GLN A 111 -6.18 3.28 1.45
C GLN A 111 -5.86 3.96 0.11
N SER A 112 -6.66 4.96 -0.23
CA SER A 112 -6.53 5.88 -1.36
C SER A 112 -6.27 7.29 -0.80
N ASP A 113 -5.79 7.33 0.44
CA ASP A 113 -5.11 8.46 1.04
C ASP A 113 -3.63 8.28 0.70
N ILE A 114 -3.17 9.03 -0.31
CA ILE A 114 -1.88 9.74 -0.56
C ILE A 114 -0.56 9.21 0.07
N CYS A 115 -0.54 8.26 1.00
CA CYS A 115 0.59 7.45 1.45
C CYS A 115 0.11 5.99 1.65
N SER A 116 -0.57 5.41 0.66
CA SER A 116 -1.08 4.05 0.80
C SER A 116 0.05 3.03 0.65
N GLU A 117 0.39 2.43 1.79
CA GLU A 117 1.23 1.24 1.88
C GLU A 117 0.69 0.05 1.08
N LEU A 118 -0.58 0.07 0.62
CA LEU A 118 -1.09 -0.91 -0.33
C LEU A 118 -0.44 -0.81 -1.72
N GLU A 119 0.21 0.32 -2.03
CA GLU A 119 1.12 0.40 -3.19
C GLU A 119 2.54 -0.06 -2.87
N MET A 120 2.93 -0.34 -1.63
CA MET A 120 4.34 -0.54 -1.27
C MET A 120 4.67 -1.92 -0.74
N GLU A 121 3.66 -2.65 -0.30
CA GLU A 121 3.65 -4.11 -0.33
C GLU A 121 2.26 -4.49 -0.83
N PRO A 122 2.08 -5.25 -1.93
CA PRO A 122 1.03 -6.24 -1.83
C PRO A 122 1.43 -6.99 -0.57
N SER A 123 0.61 -6.90 0.48
CA SER A 123 0.71 -7.94 1.48
C SER A 123 0.79 -9.23 0.69
N TYR A 124 1.66 -10.12 1.11
CA TYR A 124 1.57 -11.50 0.69
C TYR A 124 0.14 -12.09 0.94
N ASP A 125 -0.80 -11.31 1.52
CA ASP A 125 -2.25 -11.49 1.68
C ASP A 125 -3.17 -10.87 0.60
N LEU A 126 -2.72 -10.30 -0.53
CA LEU A 126 -3.63 -10.08 -1.68
C LEU A 126 -3.92 -11.42 -2.34
N MET A 127 -4.77 -12.16 -1.68
CA MET A 127 -5.11 -13.52 -2.00
C MET A 127 -6.04 -13.53 -3.22
N LEU A 128 -5.51 -13.92 -4.38
CA LEU A 128 -6.30 -14.13 -5.58
C LEU A 128 -7.19 -15.36 -5.36
N ARG A 129 -8.52 -15.16 -5.31
CA ARG A 129 -9.46 -16.27 -5.38
C ARG A 129 -9.55 -16.73 -6.84
N SER A 130 -8.98 -17.89 -7.15
CA SER A 130 -9.02 -18.51 -8.48
C SER A 130 -10.39 -19.14 -8.78
N ASP A 131 -11.47 -18.38 -8.69
CA ASP A 131 -12.81 -18.83 -9.08
C ASP A 131 -13.22 -18.18 -10.41
N GLN A 132 -12.38 -18.31 -11.44
CA GLN A 132 -12.58 -17.68 -12.77
C GLN A 132 -13.95 -18.02 -13.36
N ASN A 133 -14.39 -19.29 -13.25
CA ASN A 133 -15.66 -19.73 -13.84
C ASN A 133 -16.89 -19.16 -13.12
N LYS A 134 -16.84 -18.95 -11.79
CA LYS A 134 -17.97 -18.36 -11.05
C LYS A 134 -18.07 -16.84 -11.23
N LEU A 135 -16.97 -16.20 -11.63
CA LEU A 135 -16.92 -14.75 -11.79
C LEU A 135 -17.58 -14.28 -13.08
N GLU A 136 -17.37 -14.98 -14.19
CA GLU A 136 -17.95 -14.61 -15.50
C GLU A 136 -19.48 -14.63 -15.48
N ASP A 137 -20.07 -15.64 -14.84
CA ASP A 137 -21.53 -15.75 -14.70
C ASP A 137 -22.08 -14.63 -13.80
N ALA A 138 -21.44 -14.39 -12.64
CA ALA A 138 -21.80 -13.29 -11.74
C ALA A 138 -21.63 -11.90 -12.38
N GLU A 139 -20.70 -11.73 -13.33
CA GLU A 139 -20.45 -10.46 -14.02
C GLU A 139 -21.47 -10.18 -15.12
N LYS A 140 -21.92 -11.20 -15.85
CA LYS A 140 -23.04 -11.06 -16.80
C LYS A 140 -24.32 -10.65 -16.08
N GLU A 141 -24.60 -11.27 -14.93
CA GLU A 141 -25.78 -10.96 -14.11
C GLU A 141 -25.75 -9.56 -13.51
N THR A 142 -24.57 -9.04 -13.18
CA THR A 142 -24.44 -7.71 -12.56
C THR A 142 -24.38 -6.56 -13.58
N SER A 143 -24.18 -6.83 -14.87
CA SER A 143 -24.09 -5.80 -15.93
C SER A 143 -25.27 -4.81 -15.97
N PRO A 144 -26.55 -5.24 -15.90
CA PRO A 144 -27.69 -4.31 -15.85
C PRO A 144 -27.71 -3.44 -14.59
N SER A 145 -27.10 -3.92 -13.50
CA SER A 145 -27.09 -3.23 -12.22
C SER A 145 -26.22 -1.96 -12.24
N TRP A 146 -25.38 -1.77 -13.26
CA TRP A 146 -24.54 -0.58 -13.46
C TRP A 146 -25.22 0.58 -14.21
N LEU A 147 -26.44 0.37 -14.73
CA LEU A 147 -27.19 1.40 -15.47
C LEU A 147 -27.39 2.74 -14.73
N PRO A 148 -27.62 2.79 -13.40
CA PRO A 148 -27.69 4.05 -12.68
C PRO A 148 -26.40 4.88 -12.84
N LEU A 149 -25.25 4.22 -12.84
CA LEU A 149 -23.96 4.88 -12.99
C LEU A 149 -23.71 5.32 -14.44
N ALA A 150 -24.11 4.54 -15.44
CA ALA A 150 -24.08 4.97 -16.84
C ALA A 150 -24.92 6.25 -17.05
N SER A 151 -26.08 6.31 -16.39
CA SER A 151 -26.95 7.50 -16.40
C SER A 151 -26.30 8.71 -15.71
N LEU A 152 -25.53 8.49 -14.64
CA LEU A 152 -24.74 9.53 -14.01
C LEU A 152 -23.64 10.06 -14.95
N LEU A 153 -22.91 9.17 -15.64
CA LEU A 153 -21.87 9.55 -16.60
C LEU A 153 -22.41 10.44 -17.72
N ALA A 154 -23.62 10.14 -18.23
CA ALA A 154 -24.29 10.95 -19.24
C ALA A 154 -24.63 12.38 -18.77
N ARG A 155 -24.73 12.59 -17.46
CA ARG A 155 -25.10 13.88 -16.86
C ARG A 155 -23.93 14.71 -16.36
N LEU A 156 -22.75 14.10 -16.21
CA LEU A 156 -21.53 14.83 -15.86
C LEU A 156 -21.12 15.68 -17.07
N GLN A 157 -20.71 16.93 -16.84
CA GLN A 157 -20.35 17.83 -17.95
C GLN A 157 -18.98 17.51 -18.54
N TYR A 158 -17.97 17.27 -17.70
CA TYR A 158 -16.58 17.07 -18.15
C TYR A 158 -15.83 16.13 -17.21
N LEU A 159 -15.81 14.84 -17.51
CA LEU A 159 -15.00 13.87 -16.78
C LEU A 159 -13.61 13.75 -17.44
N LEU A 160 -12.55 14.03 -16.67
CA LEU A 160 -11.17 13.94 -17.15
C LEU A 160 -10.52 12.60 -16.79
N GLU A 161 -10.91 12.02 -15.66
CA GLU A 161 -10.30 10.81 -15.13
C GLU A 161 -11.34 9.92 -14.44
N MET A 162 -11.26 8.62 -14.70
CA MET A 162 -12.07 7.61 -14.05
C MET A 162 -11.17 6.50 -13.54
N ASN A 163 -11.10 6.35 -12.22
CA ASN A 163 -10.38 5.27 -11.57
C ASN A 163 -11.37 4.19 -11.16
N TYR A 164 -11.22 3.02 -11.74
CA TYR A 164 -12.07 1.87 -11.50
C TYR A 164 -11.28 0.84 -10.68
N THR A 165 -11.53 0.81 -9.38
CA THR A 165 -10.92 -0.12 -8.41
C THR A 165 -11.91 -1.15 -7.89
N CYS A 166 -12.95 -1.45 -8.67
CA CYS A 166 -13.92 -2.49 -8.30
C CYS A 166 -13.40 -3.88 -8.65
N GLU A 167 -13.86 -4.91 -7.93
CA GLU A 167 -13.47 -6.29 -8.23
C GLU A 167 -14.13 -6.88 -9.48
N ASN A 168 -15.29 -6.33 -9.89
CA ASN A 168 -15.98 -6.75 -11.11
C ASN A 168 -15.20 -6.30 -12.34
N MET A 169 -15.23 -7.07 -13.43
CA MET A 169 -14.79 -6.58 -14.75
C MET A 169 -15.47 -5.26 -15.12
N PHE A 170 -14.75 -4.41 -15.87
CA PHE A 170 -15.28 -3.12 -16.28
C PHE A 170 -16.58 -3.32 -17.09
N PRO A 171 -17.73 -2.75 -16.71
CA PRO A 171 -19.01 -3.04 -17.37
C PRO A 171 -19.13 -2.41 -18.77
N PRO A 172 -19.69 -3.13 -19.77
CA PRO A 172 -19.83 -2.62 -21.14
C PRO A 172 -20.64 -1.32 -21.25
N CYS A 173 -21.70 -1.18 -20.46
CA CYS A 173 -22.54 0.02 -20.46
C CYS A 173 -21.78 1.27 -19.98
N LEU A 174 -20.78 1.12 -19.11
CA LEU A 174 -19.92 2.24 -18.69
C LEU A 174 -18.91 2.60 -19.77
N LEU A 175 -18.37 1.62 -20.49
CA LEU A 175 -17.48 1.88 -21.63
C LEU A 175 -18.19 2.67 -22.72
N GLU A 176 -19.43 2.29 -23.03
CA GLU A 176 -20.27 2.98 -24.01
C GLU A 176 -20.59 4.41 -23.56
N ALA A 177 -21.01 4.59 -22.31
CA ALA A 177 -21.25 5.92 -21.76
C ALA A 177 -19.99 6.81 -21.78
N LEU A 178 -18.81 6.28 -21.43
CA LEU A 178 -17.56 7.03 -21.53
C LEU A 178 -17.25 7.42 -22.98
N SER A 179 -17.36 6.47 -23.91
CA SER A 179 -17.07 6.74 -25.32
C SER A 179 -18.01 7.80 -25.93
N GLN A 180 -19.27 7.84 -25.48
CA GLN A 180 -20.28 8.76 -25.99
C GLN A 180 -20.17 10.15 -25.37
N TYR A 181 -20.02 10.25 -24.05
CA TYR A 181 -20.12 11.51 -23.32
C TYR A 181 -18.76 12.10 -22.93
N HIS A 182 -17.73 11.27 -22.74
CA HIS A 182 -16.41 11.66 -22.23
C HIS A 182 -15.26 10.99 -23.00
N PRO A 183 -15.14 11.18 -24.33
CA PRO A 183 -14.16 10.47 -25.15
C PRO A 183 -12.69 10.75 -24.79
N SER A 184 -12.41 11.89 -24.14
CA SER A 184 -11.07 12.27 -23.66
C SER A 184 -10.79 11.84 -22.21
N CYS A 185 -11.72 11.14 -21.55
CA CYS A 185 -11.53 10.68 -20.18
C CYS A 185 -10.41 9.64 -20.11
N ARG A 186 -9.53 9.76 -19.13
CA ARG A 186 -8.49 8.78 -18.81
C ARG A 186 -9.05 7.72 -17.89
N LEU A 187 -9.22 6.51 -18.41
CA LEU A 187 -9.69 5.35 -17.67
C LEU A 187 -8.49 4.58 -17.11
N SER A 188 -8.48 4.39 -15.79
CA SER A 188 -7.54 3.54 -15.07
C SER A 188 -8.29 2.34 -14.50
N LEU A 189 -7.87 1.13 -14.90
CA LEU A 189 -8.44 -0.12 -14.43
C LEU A 189 -7.48 -0.77 -13.44
N ASP A 190 -7.91 -0.93 -12.18
CA ASP A 190 -7.10 -1.62 -11.17
C ASP A 190 -7.21 -3.15 -11.26
N MET A 191 -8.19 -3.66 -12.01
CA MET A 191 -8.40 -5.08 -12.16
C MET A 191 -8.77 -5.39 -13.60
N PHE A 192 -7.75 -5.75 -14.37
CA PHE A 192 -7.88 -6.19 -15.75
C PHE A 192 -7.52 -7.67 -15.85
N ARG A 193 -8.30 -8.43 -16.62
CA ARG A 193 -8.11 -9.86 -16.85
C ARG A 193 -8.47 -10.22 -18.28
N PHE A 194 -7.78 -11.21 -18.82
CA PHE A 194 -8.17 -11.89 -20.04
C PHE A 194 -8.91 -13.18 -19.67
N THR A 195 -10.20 -13.26 -20.01
CA THR A 195 -10.99 -14.47 -19.86
C THR A 195 -10.89 -15.38 -21.09
N GLY A 196 -10.49 -14.82 -22.24
CA GLY A 196 -10.38 -15.53 -23.52
C GLY A 196 -9.27 -16.59 -23.61
N CYS A 197 -8.34 -16.70 -22.65
CA CYS A 197 -7.18 -17.61 -22.71
C CYS A 197 -7.51 -19.12 -22.59
N LYS A 198 -8.79 -19.51 -22.71
CA LYS A 198 -9.25 -20.91 -22.74
C LYS A 198 -9.84 -21.33 -24.11
N GLY A 199 -9.95 -20.42 -25.08
CA GLY A 199 -10.48 -20.70 -26.41
C GLY A 199 -9.69 -20.01 -27.54
N GLN A 200 -9.92 -20.43 -28.79
CA GLN A 200 -9.22 -19.92 -29.99
C GLN A 200 -9.52 -18.44 -30.31
N GLU A 201 -10.50 -17.81 -29.66
CA GLU A 201 -10.92 -16.44 -29.96
C GLU A 201 -10.86 -15.55 -28.71
N THR A 202 -10.14 -14.43 -28.83
CA THR A 202 -10.11 -13.38 -27.80
C THR A 202 -11.50 -12.77 -27.65
N ASN A 203 -11.96 -12.56 -26.41
CA ASN A 203 -13.28 -12.01 -26.14
C ASN A 203 -13.45 -10.63 -26.83
N PRO A 204 -14.48 -10.43 -27.68
CA PRO A 204 -14.65 -9.21 -28.45
C PRO A 204 -14.82 -7.97 -27.56
N TYR A 205 -15.34 -8.14 -26.34
CA TYR A 205 -15.46 -7.05 -25.38
C TYR A 205 -14.09 -6.61 -24.83
N GLU A 206 -13.21 -7.55 -24.51
CA GLU A 206 -11.84 -7.25 -24.04
C GLU A 206 -11.07 -6.48 -25.10
N MET A 207 -11.19 -6.90 -26.37
CA MET A 207 -10.60 -6.18 -27.49
C MET A 207 -11.21 -4.77 -27.65
N LYS A 208 -12.52 -4.61 -27.48
CA LYS A 208 -13.17 -3.27 -27.50
C LYS A 208 -12.63 -2.37 -26.39
N LEU A 209 -12.36 -2.93 -25.20
CA LEU A 209 -11.81 -2.21 -24.06
C LEU A 209 -10.34 -1.81 -24.29
N ILE A 210 -9.51 -2.70 -24.83
CA ILE A 210 -8.10 -2.44 -25.17
C ILE A 210 -7.98 -1.37 -26.25
N HIS A 211 -8.81 -1.42 -27.29
CA HIS A 211 -8.81 -0.44 -28.37
C HIS A 211 -9.46 0.89 -27.98
N SER A 212 -10.04 1.00 -26.77
CA SER A 212 -10.68 2.23 -26.31
C SER A 212 -9.67 3.38 -26.25
N PRO A 213 -9.98 4.55 -26.84
CA PRO A 213 -9.12 5.73 -26.72
C PRO A 213 -9.06 6.28 -25.29
N CYS A 214 -10.03 5.91 -24.45
CA CYS A 214 -10.07 6.33 -23.05
C CYS A 214 -9.12 5.52 -22.16
N LEU A 215 -8.70 4.31 -22.57
CA LEU A 215 -7.87 3.43 -21.75
C LEU A 215 -6.46 4.01 -21.58
N HIS A 216 -6.09 4.35 -20.34
CA HIS A 216 -4.84 5.02 -20.02
C HIS A 216 -3.92 4.20 -19.12
N ALA A 217 -4.51 3.43 -18.19
CA ALA A 217 -3.78 2.63 -17.23
C ALA A 217 -4.47 1.27 -17.00
N VAL A 218 -3.68 0.21 -16.92
CA VAL A 218 -4.15 -1.14 -16.58
C VAL A 218 -3.32 -1.77 -15.48
N THR A 219 -4.00 -2.47 -14.57
CA THR A 219 -3.39 -3.30 -13.55
C THR A 219 -3.84 -4.74 -13.74
N MET A 220 -2.88 -5.65 -13.82
CA MET A 220 -3.12 -7.09 -13.86
C MET A 220 -2.49 -7.78 -12.66
N ARG A 221 -3.22 -8.76 -12.13
CA ARG A 221 -2.81 -9.54 -10.96
C ARG A 221 -2.75 -11.02 -11.33
N PHE A 222 -1.58 -11.61 -11.18
CA PHE A 222 -1.27 -13.00 -11.54
C PHE A 222 -1.08 -13.83 -10.27
N PRO A 223 -1.52 -15.10 -10.26
CA PRO A 223 -1.07 -16.05 -9.26
C PRO A 223 0.44 -16.33 -9.43
N ASN A 224 1.18 -16.30 -8.33
CA ASN A 224 2.58 -16.69 -8.28
C ASN A 224 2.65 -18.22 -8.22
N HIS A 225 2.65 -18.87 -9.38
CA HIS A 225 2.84 -20.31 -9.47
C HIS A 225 4.32 -20.63 -9.23
N SER A 226 4.61 -21.38 -8.17
CA SER A 226 5.97 -21.81 -7.83
C SER A 226 6.50 -22.94 -8.71
N SER A 227 5.70 -23.46 -9.65
CA SER A 227 6.08 -24.54 -10.55
C SER A 227 6.21 -24.03 -11.98
N GLU A 228 7.39 -24.23 -12.57
CA GLU A 228 7.74 -23.93 -13.97
C GLU A 228 6.81 -24.57 -15.04
N SER A 229 5.82 -25.37 -14.64
CA SER A 229 4.94 -26.16 -15.52
C SER A 229 3.67 -25.45 -15.99
N GLN A 230 3.37 -24.23 -15.52
CA GLN A 230 2.29 -23.41 -16.07
C GLN A 230 2.87 -22.11 -16.63
N ILE A 231 3.11 -22.10 -17.95
CA ILE A 231 3.45 -20.90 -18.71
C ILE A 231 2.22 -19.98 -18.65
N ASP A 232 2.37 -18.86 -17.95
CA ASP A 232 1.30 -17.88 -17.81
C ASP A 232 1.34 -16.94 -19.02
N TYR A 233 0.61 -17.30 -20.09
CA TYR A 233 0.49 -16.54 -21.34
C TYR A 233 -0.13 -15.13 -21.17
N ASP A 234 -0.45 -14.75 -19.94
CA ASP A 234 -1.14 -13.50 -19.64
C ASP A 234 -0.18 -12.28 -19.71
N GLU A 235 1.15 -12.44 -19.56
CA GLU A 235 2.12 -11.35 -19.81
C GLU A 235 2.25 -11.06 -21.32
N GLU A 236 2.25 -12.09 -22.17
CA GLU A 236 2.22 -11.96 -23.62
C GLU A 236 0.95 -11.24 -24.09
N ALA A 237 -0.21 -11.60 -23.53
CA ALA A 237 -1.48 -10.95 -23.84
C ALA A 237 -1.46 -9.45 -23.49
N VAL A 238 -0.81 -9.06 -22.38
CA VAL A 238 -0.58 -7.64 -22.04
C VAL A 238 0.28 -6.94 -23.06
N ILE A 239 1.39 -7.58 -23.45
CA ILE A 239 2.32 -7.00 -24.42
C ILE A 239 1.61 -6.73 -25.74
N GLU A 240 0.75 -7.64 -26.19
CA GLU A 240 -0.07 -7.46 -27.38
C GLU A 240 -1.15 -6.39 -27.20
N ALA A 241 -1.77 -6.31 -26.02
CA ALA A 241 -2.70 -5.23 -25.68
C ALA A 241 -2.00 -3.85 -25.70
N ILE A 242 -0.74 -3.76 -25.24
CA ILE A 242 0.04 -2.53 -25.33
C ILE A 242 0.27 -2.17 -26.79
N LYS A 243 0.68 -3.13 -27.64
CA LYS A 243 0.89 -2.88 -29.07
C LYS A 243 -0.37 -2.34 -29.77
N THR A 244 -1.56 -2.67 -29.29
CA THR A 244 -2.84 -2.28 -29.91
C THR A 244 -3.51 -1.05 -29.27
N ALA A 245 -3.42 -0.85 -27.95
CA ALA A 245 -4.10 0.23 -27.21
C ALA A 245 -3.56 1.65 -27.52
N PRO A 246 -4.36 2.58 -28.07
CA PRO A 246 -3.84 3.84 -28.64
C PRO A 246 -3.23 4.81 -27.62
N ASN A 247 -3.83 4.92 -26.42
CA ASN A 247 -3.48 5.93 -25.42
C ASN A 247 -2.98 5.36 -24.08
N LEU A 248 -2.64 4.06 -24.06
CA LEU A 248 -2.13 3.39 -22.87
C LEU A 248 -0.75 3.95 -22.50
N LYS A 249 -0.62 4.41 -21.25
CA LYS A 249 0.60 5.03 -20.71
C LYS A 249 1.13 4.35 -19.46
N GLU A 250 0.27 3.68 -18.69
CA GLU A 250 0.66 3.04 -17.44
C GLU A 250 0.28 1.56 -17.42
N VAL A 251 1.23 0.71 -17.05
CA VAL A 251 1.02 -0.74 -16.94
C VAL A 251 1.55 -1.22 -15.60
N ARG A 252 0.70 -1.93 -14.85
CA ARG A 252 1.02 -2.49 -13.54
C ARG A 252 0.78 -4.00 -13.54
N LEU A 253 1.85 -4.77 -13.39
CA LEU A 253 1.83 -6.23 -13.29
C LEU A 253 2.18 -6.64 -11.87
N HIS A 254 1.29 -7.39 -11.22
CA HIS A 254 1.45 -7.86 -9.85
C HIS A 254 1.35 -9.37 -9.78
N TRP A 255 2.42 -10.05 -9.38
CA TRP A 255 2.41 -11.48 -9.08
C TRP A 255 2.12 -11.68 -7.58
N CYS A 256 0.94 -12.22 -7.27
CA CYS A 256 0.36 -12.38 -5.94
C CYS A 256 0.42 -13.84 -5.47
N LEU A 257 0.51 -14.13 -4.17
CA LEU A 257 0.35 -15.51 -3.69
C LEU A 257 -1.09 -16.00 -3.89
N SER A 258 -1.24 -17.26 -4.31
CA SER A 258 -2.55 -17.90 -4.43
C SER A 258 -3.11 -18.26 -3.04
N GLN A 259 -4.39 -17.96 -2.80
CA GLN A 259 -5.18 -18.59 -1.76
C GLN A 259 -5.58 -19.99 -2.24
N THR A 260 -4.64 -20.93 -2.34
CA THR A 260 -5.10 -22.32 -2.34
C THR A 260 -5.61 -22.60 -0.93
N THR A 261 -6.92 -22.50 -0.73
CA THR A 261 -7.55 -23.27 0.34
C THR A 261 -7.08 -24.71 0.16
N ASN A 262 -6.59 -25.35 1.22
CA ASN A 262 -6.11 -26.73 1.21
C ASN A 262 -7.08 -27.74 0.55
N ALA A 263 -8.33 -27.35 0.26
CA ALA A 263 -9.32 -28.08 -0.51
C ALA A 263 -9.04 -28.21 -2.02
N VAL A 264 -8.16 -27.39 -2.64
CA VAL A 264 -7.87 -27.49 -4.10
C VAL A 264 -6.61 -28.31 -4.39
N HIS A 265 -5.75 -28.55 -3.39
CA HIS A 265 -4.62 -29.48 -3.57
C HIS A 265 -5.07 -30.93 -3.79
N GLN A 266 -6.34 -31.27 -3.53
CA GLN A 266 -6.91 -32.59 -3.84
C GLN A 266 -7.49 -32.70 -5.27
N ASN A 267 -7.58 -31.59 -6.03
CA ASN A 267 -8.09 -31.60 -7.41
C ASN A 267 -7.03 -31.32 -8.48
N LEU A 268 -5.75 -31.17 -8.09
CA LEU A 268 -4.63 -31.08 -9.03
C LEU A 268 -4.28 -32.42 -9.69
N ASP A 269 -4.88 -33.53 -9.22
CA ASP A 269 -4.83 -34.84 -9.88
C ASP A 269 -5.94 -35.03 -10.93
N SER A 270 -6.69 -33.99 -11.29
CA SER A 270 -7.58 -34.07 -12.45
C SER A 270 -6.76 -33.98 -13.74
N PRO A 271 -6.74 -35.01 -14.61
CA PRO A 271 -6.05 -34.99 -15.90
C PRO A 271 -6.68 -34.02 -16.93
N GLN A 272 -7.62 -33.16 -16.52
CA GLN A 272 -8.38 -32.26 -17.39
C GLN A 272 -7.90 -30.79 -17.33
N ALA A 273 -6.77 -30.50 -16.69
CA ALA A 273 -6.04 -29.26 -16.99
C ALA A 273 -5.37 -29.43 -18.37
N GLY A 274 -6.18 -29.35 -19.43
CA GLY A 274 -5.69 -29.35 -20.81
C GLY A 274 -4.56 -28.34 -20.94
N THR A 275 -3.50 -28.74 -21.63
CA THR A 275 -2.44 -27.86 -22.11
C THR A 275 -3.09 -26.57 -22.62
N ARG A 276 -2.87 -25.44 -21.94
CA ARG A 276 -3.24 -24.11 -22.45
C ARG A 276 -2.58 -24.01 -23.82
N GLU A 277 -3.36 -24.14 -24.88
CA GLU A 277 -2.85 -23.97 -26.24
C GLU A 277 -2.25 -22.57 -26.34
N VAL A 278 -1.07 -22.53 -26.94
CA VAL A 278 -0.25 -21.32 -27.11
C VAL A 278 -1.14 -20.17 -27.57
N PHE A 279 -1.14 -19.08 -26.82
CA PHE A 279 -1.64 -17.80 -27.31
C PHE A 279 -0.86 -17.50 -28.59
N ASN A 280 -1.47 -17.75 -29.76
CA ASN A 280 -0.96 -17.31 -31.04
C ASN A 280 -1.56 -15.92 -31.25
N PRO A 281 -0.86 -14.83 -30.87
CA PRO A 281 -1.30 -13.54 -31.32
C PRO A 281 -1.33 -13.61 -32.84
N VAL A 282 -2.43 -13.15 -33.43
CA VAL A 282 -2.46 -12.88 -34.87
C VAL A 282 -1.22 -12.06 -35.18
N SER A 283 -0.25 -12.68 -35.85
CA SER A 283 1.05 -12.09 -36.14
C SER A 283 0.80 -10.93 -37.09
N ILE A 284 0.64 -9.73 -36.54
CA ILE A 284 0.60 -8.53 -37.35
C ILE A 284 2.05 -8.25 -37.77
N PRO A 285 2.35 -8.11 -39.06
CA PRO A 285 3.72 -7.95 -39.54
C PRO A 285 4.48 -6.85 -38.78
N GLU A 286 5.64 -7.19 -38.22
CA GLU A 286 6.40 -6.37 -37.26
C GLU A 286 7.03 -5.10 -37.88
N GLU A 287 7.04 -4.96 -39.20
CA GLU A 287 8.07 -4.14 -39.85
C GLU A 287 7.91 -2.61 -39.71
N HIS A 288 6.76 -2.07 -39.26
CA HIS A 288 6.56 -0.60 -39.31
C HIS A 288 5.72 0.01 -38.17
N ARG A 289 5.59 -0.64 -37.00
CA ARG A 289 4.86 0.00 -35.89
C ARG A 289 5.79 0.86 -35.02
N PRO A 290 5.50 2.16 -34.83
CA PRO A 290 6.28 2.99 -33.92
C PRO A 290 6.17 2.45 -32.49
N ARG A 291 7.32 2.30 -31.81
CA ARG A 291 7.37 1.90 -30.38
C ARG A 291 6.48 2.82 -29.57
N LYS A 292 5.54 2.25 -28.82
CA LYS A 292 4.68 3.06 -27.95
C LYS A 292 5.49 3.55 -26.77
N SER A 293 5.16 4.75 -26.31
CA SER A 293 5.87 5.39 -25.20
C SER A 293 5.01 5.30 -23.94
N LEU A 294 5.27 4.27 -23.14
CA LEU A 294 4.77 4.18 -21.78
C LEU A 294 5.48 5.22 -20.92
N THR A 295 4.77 5.77 -19.93
CA THR A 295 5.33 6.69 -18.94
C THR A 295 5.52 6.01 -17.59
N SER A 296 4.78 4.93 -17.32
CA SER A 296 4.85 4.19 -16.05
C SER A 296 4.83 2.68 -16.28
N LEU A 297 5.79 1.97 -15.70
CA LEU A 297 5.86 0.51 -15.70
C LEU A 297 6.09 0.01 -14.27
N SER A 298 5.24 -0.92 -13.81
CA SER A 298 5.38 -1.58 -12.51
C SER A 298 5.37 -3.08 -12.67
N LEU A 299 6.45 -3.74 -12.24
CA LEU A 299 6.62 -5.19 -12.24
C LEU A 299 6.86 -5.65 -10.79
N LYS A 300 5.82 -6.13 -10.10
CA LYS A 300 5.89 -6.49 -8.66
C LYS A 300 5.66 -7.95 -8.39
N GLY A 301 6.44 -8.56 -7.51
CA GLY A 301 6.28 -9.95 -7.08
C GLY A 301 6.95 -10.98 -7.99
N ALA A 302 7.48 -10.59 -9.15
CA ALA A 302 8.32 -11.43 -10.01
C ALA A 302 9.77 -10.95 -10.03
N SER A 303 10.70 -11.87 -10.29
CA SER A 303 12.09 -11.53 -10.59
C SER A 303 12.19 -10.90 -11.98
N ILE A 304 13.04 -9.87 -12.11
CA ILE A 304 13.34 -9.25 -13.40
C ILE A 304 14.61 -9.88 -13.96
N SER A 305 14.44 -10.68 -15.01
CA SER A 305 15.54 -11.24 -15.81
C SER A 305 15.88 -10.32 -16.99
N MET A 306 17.04 -10.58 -17.60
CA MET A 306 17.49 -9.91 -18.82
C MET A 306 16.51 -10.11 -19.99
N GLU A 307 16.08 -11.35 -20.21
CA GLU A 307 15.12 -11.71 -21.28
C GLU A 307 13.81 -10.94 -21.17
N ARG A 308 13.30 -10.74 -19.95
CA ARG A 308 12.09 -9.95 -19.72
C ARG A 308 12.32 -8.50 -20.11
N LEU A 309 13.45 -7.89 -19.73
CA LEU A 309 13.76 -6.52 -20.12
C LEU A 309 13.88 -6.35 -21.64
N GLU A 310 14.54 -7.29 -22.32
CA GLU A 310 14.65 -7.30 -23.78
C GLU A 310 13.26 -7.30 -24.43
N LYS A 311 12.36 -8.18 -23.97
CA LYS A 311 10.96 -8.23 -24.41
C LYS A 311 10.25 -6.88 -24.24
N TRP A 312 10.41 -6.22 -23.09
CA TRP A 312 9.81 -4.90 -22.83
C TRP A 312 10.42 -3.79 -23.70
N SER A 313 11.73 -3.83 -23.96
CA SER A 313 12.44 -2.87 -24.81
C SER A 313 12.05 -2.92 -26.28
N GLN A 314 11.56 -4.08 -26.75
CA GLN A 314 11.03 -4.24 -28.11
C GLN A 314 9.69 -3.51 -28.30
N VAL A 315 8.89 -3.43 -27.23
CA VAL A 315 7.51 -2.96 -27.28
C VAL A 315 7.41 -1.48 -26.88
N THR A 316 8.25 -1.05 -25.94
CA THR A 316 8.24 0.32 -25.43
C THR A 316 9.61 0.99 -25.46
N ASP A 317 9.57 2.30 -25.67
CA ASP A 317 10.76 3.16 -25.56
C ASP A 317 11.04 3.46 -24.09
N LEU A 318 11.97 2.71 -23.50
CA LEU A 318 12.33 2.80 -22.07
C LEU A 318 12.85 4.21 -21.69
N SER A 319 13.42 4.96 -22.63
CA SER A 319 13.98 6.30 -22.38
C SER A 319 12.93 7.33 -21.96
N LYS A 320 11.66 7.08 -22.29
CA LYS A 320 10.51 7.94 -21.97
C LYS A 320 9.80 7.56 -20.68
N LEU A 321 10.21 6.48 -20.01
CA LEU A 321 9.63 6.10 -18.73
C LEU A 321 9.97 7.15 -17.66
N GLN A 322 8.93 7.63 -16.99
CA GLN A 322 9.02 8.57 -15.88
C GLN A 322 8.89 7.87 -14.53
N SER A 323 8.25 6.70 -14.49
CA SER A 323 8.01 5.92 -13.29
C SER A 323 8.32 4.45 -13.53
N LEU A 324 9.16 3.87 -12.68
CA LEU A 324 9.57 2.47 -12.75
C LEU A 324 9.47 1.82 -11.37
N THR A 325 8.74 0.70 -11.28
CA THR A 325 8.70 -0.13 -10.07
C THR A 325 9.14 -1.55 -10.39
N MET A 326 10.08 -2.07 -9.60
CA MET A 326 10.75 -3.33 -9.84
C MET A 326 11.01 -4.09 -8.55
N ASP A 327 10.73 -5.40 -8.56
CA ASP A 327 11.03 -6.29 -7.45
C ASP A 327 12.12 -7.31 -7.79
N ARG A 328 12.90 -7.70 -6.77
CA ARG A 328 13.96 -8.73 -6.84
C ARG A 328 14.93 -8.52 -8.00
N VAL A 329 15.51 -7.33 -8.08
CA VAL A 329 16.46 -6.97 -9.14
C VAL A 329 17.74 -7.83 -9.05
N SER A 330 18.19 -8.35 -10.20
CA SER A 330 19.38 -9.20 -10.36
C SER A 330 20.61 -8.40 -10.84
N ASN A 331 21.83 -8.90 -10.59
CA ASN A 331 23.07 -8.23 -11.03
C ASN A 331 23.17 -8.04 -12.56
N PRO A 332 22.83 -9.05 -13.41
CA PRO A 332 22.90 -8.88 -14.86
C PRO A 332 22.01 -7.75 -15.37
N PHE A 333 20.86 -7.54 -14.73
CA PHE A 333 19.96 -6.43 -15.05
C PHE A 333 20.62 -5.07 -14.82
N LEU A 334 21.27 -4.88 -13.66
CA LEU A 334 21.92 -3.60 -13.33
C LEU A 334 23.04 -3.27 -14.31
N SER A 335 23.84 -4.26 -14.73
CA SER A 335 24.92 -4.07 -15.70
C SER A 335 24.40 -3.58 -17.05
N LEU A 336 23.43 -4.29 -17.64
CA LEU A 336 22.90 -3.99 -18.97
C LEU A 336 22.21 -2.62 -19.03
N VAL A 337 21.43 -2.29 -18.00
CA VAL A 337 20.71 -1.00 -17.96
C VAL A 337 21.69 0.17 -17.87
N THR A 338 22.78 0.00 -17.13
CA THR A 338 23.84 0.99 -17.01
C THR A 338 24.53 1.23 -18.34
N GLU A 339 24.82 0.17 -19.11
CA GLU A 339 25.45 0.26 -20.44
C GLU A 339 24.53 0.89 -21.49
N THR A 340 23.22 0.59 -21.42
CA THR A 340 22.24 1.04 -22.43
C THR A 340 21.66 2.43 -22.15
N ALA A 341 21.94 3.02 -20.99
CA ALA A 341 21.38 4.29 -20.52
C ALA A 341 19.85 4.38 -20.72
N ALA A 342 19.15 3.28 -20.40
CA ALA A 342 17.77 3.08 -20.85
C ALA A 342 16.73 4.02 -20.22
N PHE A 343 17.04 4.72 -19.12
CA PHE A 343 16.06 5.44 -18.29
C PHE A 343 16.35 6.94 -18.15
N THR A 344 16.48 7.66 -19.27
CA THR A 344 16.87 9.07 -19.27
C THR A 344 15.82 10.06 -18.78
N SER A 345 14.52 9.71 -18.81
CA SER A 345 13.41 10.57 -18.35
C SER A 345 12.85 10.20 -16.97
N LEU A 346 13.54 9.33 -16.23
CA LEU A 346 13.01 8.73 -15.01
C LEU A 346 12.91 9.77 -13.88
N GLU A 347 11.73 9.92 -13.27
CA GLU A 347 11.52 10.80 -12.12
C GLU A 347 11.23 10.01 -10.84
N LYS A 348 10.64 8.82 -10.97
CA LYS A 348 10.18 7.98 -9.87
C LYS A 348 10.76 6.58 -10.00
N LEU A 349 11.45 6.12 -8.98
CA LEU A 349 11.98 4.77 -8.90
C LEU A 349 11.55 4.10 -7.60
N SER A 350 10.97 2.92 -7.72
CA SER A 350 10.73 2.01 -6.60
C SER A 350 11.42 0.68 -6.87
N MET A 351 12.33 0.28 -5.99
CA MET A 351 13.14 -0.93 -6.18
C MET A 351 13.17 -1.76 -4.90
N THR A 352 13.02 -3.08 -5.06
CA THR A 352 13.26 -4.08 -4.02
C THR A 352 14.47 -4.94 -4.37
N PHE A 353 15.51 -4.91 -3.53
CA PHE A 353 16.70 -5.74 -3.73
C PHE A 353 16.43 -7.23 -3.46
N GLY A 354 17.12 -8.10 -4.21
CA GLY A 354 17.11 -9.57 -3.99
C GLY A 354 17.73 -9.99 -2.64
N PHE A 355 17.73 -11.29 -2.34
CA PHE A 355 18.31 -11.79 -1.09
C PHE A 355 19.85 -11.76 -1.14
N PRO A 356 20.52 -11.60 0.02
CA PRO A 356 21.99 -11.52 0.09
C PRO A 356 22.74 -12.73 -0.50
N ARG A 357 22.11 -13.92 -0.52
CA ARG A 357 22.66 -15.13 -1.13
C ARG A 357 22.95 -14.99 -2.63
N ASP A 358 22.21 -14.13 -3.30
CA ASP A 358 22.24 -14.04 -4.75
C ASP A 358 23.30 -13.01 -5.24
N ASN A 359 23.94 -12.26 -4.33
CA ASN A 359 24.45 -10.92 -4.67
C ASN A 359 25.71 -10.45 -3.89
N GLU A 360 26.83 -11.18 -3.98
CA GLU A 360 28.12 -10.75 -3.39
C GLU A 360 28.75 -9.50 -4.05
N HIS A 361 28.21 -8.99 -5.17
CA HIS A 361 28.75 -7.86 -5.93
C HIS A 361 27.73 -6.75 -6.28
N ILE A 362 26.59 -6.68 -5.59
CA ILE A 362 25.51 -5.76 -5.97
C ILE A 362 25.80 -4.29 -5.67
N GLN A 363 26.63 -3.99 -4.66
CA GLN A 363 26.94 -2.60 -4.29
C GLN A 363 27.57 -1.78 -5.43
N PRO A 364 28.70 -2.19 -6.04
CA PRO A 364 29.31 -1.39 -7.11
C PRO A 364 28.38 -1.25 -8.33
N LEU A 365 27.66 -2.32 -8.71
CA LEU A 365 26.71 -2.26 -9.82
C LEU A 365 25.52 -1.36 -9.52
N ALA A 366 25.01 -1.38 -8.28
CA ALA A 366 23.95 -0.48 -7.85
C ALA A 366 24.44 0.97 -7.87
N GLU A 367 25.65 1.25 -7.40
CA GLU A 367 26.25 2.59 -7.47
C GLU A 367 26.30 3.10 -8.91
N THR A 368 26.88 2.34 -9.85
CA THR A 368 26.95 2.76 -11.26
C THR A 368 25.56 2.92 -11.89
N PHE A 369 24.61 2.05 -11.53
CA PHE A 369 23.23 2.17 -11.97
C PHE A 369 22.61 3.48 -11.49
N PHE A 370 22.68 3.82 -10.20
CA PHE A 370 22.16 5.09 -9.69
C PHE A 370 22.90 6.30 -10.28
N GLU A 371 24.20 6.19 -10.54
CA GLU A 371 24.97 7.21 -11.25
C GLU A 371 24.52 7.44 -12.70
N SER A 372 23.93 6.43 -13.35
CA SER A 372 23.45 6.54 -14.74
C SER A 372 22.09 7.27 -14.88
N LEU A 373 21.27 7.28 -13.82
CA LEU A 373 19.90 7.81 -13.87
C LEU A 373 19.89 9.35 -13.87
N PRO A 374 18.84 10.06 -14.30
CA PRO A 374 18.69 11.49 -13.96
C PRO A 374 18.43 11.70 -12.44
N PRO A 375 18.62 12.91 -11.90
CA PRO A 375 18.21 13.24 -10.53
C PRO A 375 16.71 12.95 -10.31
N LEU A 376 16.40 12.14 -9.30
CA LEU A 376 15.06 11.59 -9.08
C LEU A 376 14.25 12.52 -8.18
N LYS A 377 12.92 12.53 -8.38
CA LYS A 377 11.95 13.22 -7.50
C LYS A 377 11.37 12.29 -6.44
N THR A 378 11.22 11.00 -6.77
CA THR A 378 10.71 9.97 -5.86
C THR A 378 11.67 8.79 -5.87
N LEU A 379 12.15 8.40 -4.70
CA LEU A 379 13.00 7.24 -4.51
C LEU A 379 12.43 6.36 -3.40
N ARG A 380 12.11 5.11 -3.75
CA ARG A 380 11.60 4.11 -2.81
C ARG A 380 12.46 2.88 -2.85
N LEU A 381 13.01 2.55 -1.69
CA LEU A 381 14.06 1.57 -1.55
C LEU A 381 13.70 0.56 -0.47
N HIS A 382 13.53 -0.69 -0.89
CA HIS A 382 13.16 -1.79 -0.01
C HIS A 382 14.26 -2.84 0.06
N ARG A 383 14.39 -3.46 1.24
CA ARG A 383 15.33 -4.55 1.54
C ARG A 383 16.80 -4.11 1.50
N PHE A 384 17.67 -4.97 0.99
CA PHE A 384 19.11 -4.95 1.27
C PHE A 384 19.80 -3.72 0.67
N ILE A 385 20.03 -2.70 1.51
CA ILE A 385 20.78 -1.49 1.17
C ILE A 385 21.54 -1.06 2.41
N GLY A 386 22.87 -1.16 2.36
CA GLY A 386 23.74 -0.64 3.42
C GLY A 386 23.64 0.88 3.55
N VAL A 387 23.84 1.41 4.76
CA VAL A 387 23.95 2.87 4.99
C VAL A 387 24.97 3.54 4.05
N PRO A 388 26.16 2.95 3.76
CA PRO A 388 27.11 3.56 2.83
C PRO A 388 26.59 3.69 1.39
N LEU A 389 25.86 2.69 0.90
CA LEU A 389 25.23 2.74 -0.44
C LEU A 389 24.12 3.79 -0.47
N LEU A 390 23.31 3.86 0.59
CA LEU A 390 22.28 4.89 0.71
C LEU A 390 22.89 6.29 0.65
N GLN A 391 23.97 6.55 1.38
CA GLN A 391 24.66 7.84 1.37
C GLN A 391 25.10 8.24 -0.05
N LYS A 392 25.79 7.36 -0.78
CA LYS A 392 26.21 7.62 -2.17
C LYS A 392 25.03 7.92 -3.10
N ILE A 393 23.92 7.18 -2.96
CA ILE A 393 22.70 7.45 -3.75
C ILE A 393 22.15 8.84 -3.43
N LEU A 394 22.10 9.21 -2.14
CA LEU A 394 21.56 10.48 -1.70
C LEU A 394 22.47 11.67 -2.02
N GLU A 395 23.79 11.50 -2.12
CA GLU A 395 24.70 12.56 -2.61
C GLU A 395 24.30 13.05 -4.00
N ARG A 396 23.82 12.13 -4.86
CA ARG A 396 23.43 12.43 -6.23
C ARG A 396 21.97 12.83 -6.38
N HIS A 397 21.06 12.10 -5.74
CA HIS A 397 19.61 12.28 -5.93
C HIS A 397 18.97 13.15 -4.85
N GLY A 398 19.54 13.21 -3.66
CA GLY A 398 19.02 13.94 -2.48
C GLY A 398 18.58 15.38 -2.77
N PRO A 399 19.35 16.20 -3.50
CA PRO A 399 18.97 17.58 -3.80
C PRO A 399 17.67 17.74 -4.60
N SER A 400 17.23 16.73 -5.36
CA SER A 400 16.00 16.77 -6.16
C SER A 400 14.83 15.99 -5.56
N LEU A 401 15.09 15.17 -4.52
CA LEU A 401 14.08 14.29 -3.95
C LEU A 401 13.00 15.06 -3.19
N ARG A 402 11.74 14.70 -3.47
CA ARG A 402 10.53 15.14 -2.76
C ARG A 402 9.90 14.03 -1.94
N GLU A 403 10.05 12.79 -2.39
CA GLU A 403 9.58 11.59 -1.69
C GLU A 403 10.76 10.62 -1.49
N LEU A 404 11.01 10.25 -0.24
CA LEU A 404 11.99 9.24 0.11
C LEU A 404 11.32 8.15 0.95
N LEU A 405 11.39 6.91 0.49
CA LEU A 405 11.10 5.73 1.29
C LEU A 405 12.35 4.90 1.43
N PHE A 406 12.66 4.53 2.68
CA PHE A 406 13.75 3.63 2.97
C PHE A 406 13.33 2.61 4.04
N LYS A 407 13.16 1.36 3.61
CA LYS A 407 12.80 0.21 4.45
C LYS A 407 13.90 -0.85 4.36
N PRO A 408 14.92 -0.80 5.23
CA PRO A 408 16.04 -1.73 5.17
C PRO A 408 15.60 -3.16 5.47
N PHE A 409 16.38 -4.13 5.00
CA PHE A 409 16.13 -5.54 5.27
C PHE A 409 16.25 -5.86 6.78
N GLY A 410 15.16 -6.37 7.35
CA GLY A 410 15.01 -6.66 8.78
C GLY A 410 15.58 -8.00 9.28
N GLY A 411 16.39 -8.72 8.50
CA GLY A 411 17.03 -9.98 8.92
C GLY A 411 16.60 -11.22 8.13
N SER A 412 17.48 -12.22 8.11
CA SER A 412 17.51 -13.34 7.15
C SER A 412 16.28 -14.26 7.20
N ILE A 413 15.64 -14.46 6.04
CA ILE A 413 14.92 -15.71 5.71
C ILE A 413 15.95 -16.62 5.04
N GLY A 414 16.67 -17.41 5.83
CA GLY A 414 17.63 -18.37 5.31
C GLY A 414 18.20 -19.28 6.40
N PRO A 415 18.81 -20.43 6.01
CA PRO A 415 19.55 -21.31 6.90
C PRO A 415 20.48 -20.55 7.86
N PRO A 416 20.69 -21.07 9.09
CA PRO A 416 21.38 -20.40 10.21
C PRO A 416 22.82 -19.94 9.91
N GLN A 417 23.38 -20.34 8.77
CA GLN A 417 24.76 -20.07 8.35
C GLN A 417 24.95 -18.67 7.72
N ILE A 418 23.87 -17.94 7.40
CA ILE A 418 23.96 -16.59 6.81
C ILE A 418 23.28 -15.59 7.75
N GLN A 419 24.05 -15.16 8.75
CA GLN A 419 23.65 -14.09 9.68
C GLN A 419 23.96 -12.74 9.04
N VAL A 420 22.98 -12.14 8.37
CA VAL A 420 23.10 -10.73 7.97
C VAL A 420 22.61 -9.88 9.13
N LYS A 421 23.52 -9.04 9.67
CA LYS A 421 23.19 -8.08 10.71
C LYS A 421 22.13 -7.11 10.18
N PRO A 422 21.00 -6.90 10.90
CA PRO A 422 20.00 -5.93 10.49
C PRO A 422 20.59 -4.52 10.48
N ILE A 423 20.09 -3.69 9.58
CA ILE A 423 20.44 -2.27 9.54
C ILE A 423 19.47 -1.53 10.46
N VAL A 424 20.01 -0.88 11.47
CA VAL A 424 19.25 -0.04 12.41
C VAL A 424 19.71 1.40 12.18
N LEU A 425 18.77 2.27 11.78
CA LEU A 425 19.04 3.69 11.62
C LEU A 425 19.22 4.37 12.97
N THR A 426 20.27 5.18 13.09
CA THR A 426 20.52 6.04 14.25
C THR A 426 20.06 7.48 13.99
N ALA A 427 19.97 8.29 15.05
CA ALA A 427 19.68 9.71 14.94
C ALA A 427 20.71 10.46 14.07
N SER A 428 21.97 10.03 14.08
CA SER A 428 23.03 10.61 13.24
C SER A 428 22.80 10.29 11.77
N ASP A 429 22.39 9.06 11.44
CA ASP A 429 22.08 8.66 10.07
C ASP A 429 20.90 9.47 9.53
N ILE A 430 19.82 9.61 10.32
CA ILE A 430 18.64 10.39 9.94
C ILE A 430 18.98 11.87 9.73
N ALA A 431 19.78 12.45 10.63
CA ALA A 431 20.21 13.84 10.50
C ALA A 431 21.04 14.06 9.22
N HIS A 432 21.93 13.12 8.90
CA HIS A 432 22.73 13.19 7.68
C HIS A 432 21.88 13.03 6.41
N VAL A 433 20.88 12.15 6.42
CA VAL A 433 19.89 12.05 5.32
C VAL A 433 19.14 13.38 5.17
N ALA A 434 18.77 14.04 6.27
CA ALA A 434 18.11 15.34 6.24
C ALA A 434 18.97 16.44 5.59
N GLU A 435 20.29 16.40 5.81
CA GLU A 435 21.25 17.33 5.17
C GLU A 435 21.35 17.11 3.67
N LEU A 436 21.40 15.85 3.22
CA LEU A 436 21.49 15.49 1.80
C LEU A 436 20.17 15.73 1.04
N CYS A 437 19.03 15.76 1.75
CA CYS A 437 17.69 15.77 1.16
C CYS A 437 16.85 16.99 1.58
N PRO A 438 17.22 18.22 1.17
CA PRO A 438 16.58 19.45 1.64
C PRO A 438 15.13 19.65 1.15
N LEU A 439 14.77 19.05 0.00
CA LEU A 439 13.46 19.20 -0.64
C LEU A 439 12.46 18.09 -0.31
N VAL A 440 12.82 17.12 0.55
CA VAL A 440 11.93 16.00 0.86
C VAL A 440 10.71 16.49 1.64
N GLU A 441 9.53 16.29 1.05
CA GLU A 441 8.23 16.63 1.62
C GLU A 441 7.56 15.41 2.26
N GLN A 442 7.85 14.21 1.76
CA GLN A 442 7.29 12.95 2.25
C GLN A 442 8.39 11.93 2.54
N LEU A 443 8.39 11.43 3.77
CA LEU A 443 9.39 10.49 4.27
C LEU A 443 8.71 9.24 4.83
N ASP A 444 9.16 8.06 4.40
CA ASP A 444 8.76 6.76 4.96
C ASP A 444 10.01 6.02 5.45
N LEU A 445 10.07 5.74 6.75
CA LEU A 445 11.20 5.11 7.41
C LEU A 445 10.76 3.99 8.33
N SER A 446 11.54 2.91 8.34
CA SER A 446 11.46 1.90 9.39
C SER A 446 12.43 2.22 10.53
N LEU A 447 11.89 2.45 11.73
CA LEU A 447 12.65 2.68 12.95
C LEU A 447 12.39 1.53 13.93
N HIS A 448 13.39 1.20 14.74
CA HIS A 448 13.18 0.25 15.84
C HIS A 448 12.70 1.00 17.07
N ARG A 449 11.66 0.48 17.73
CA ARG A 449 11.19 1.06 18.99
C ARG A 449 12.06 0.52 20.12
N PHE A 450 12.54 1.39 20.99
CA PHE A 450 13.39 1.05 22.13
C PHE A 450 12.75 1.51 23.43
N GLN A 451 11.49 1.14 23.64
CA GLN A 451 10.74 1.41 24.87
C GLN A 451 10.71 2.89 25.26
N GLY A 452 10.76 3.80 24.28
CA GLY A 452 10.78 5.24 24.51
C GLY A 452 12.09 5.76 25.09
N ASN A 453 13.23 5.06 24.95
CA ASN A 453 14.49 5.55 25.48
C ASN A 453 15.01 6.82 24.77
N TYR A 454 16.12 7.38 25.27
CA TYR A 454 16.72 8.59 24.71
C TYR A 454 17.21 8.40 23.26
N ARG A 455 17.64 7.19 22.87
CA ARG A 455 18.12 6.90 21.51
C ARG A 455 16.96 6.93 20.51
N GLU A 456 15.83 6.34 20.87
CA GLU A 456 14.60 6.39 20.09
C GLU A 456 14.10 7.83 19.97
N THR A 457 14.06 8.56 21.08
CA THR A 457 13.60 9.97 21.10
C THR A 457 14.48 10.84 20.20
N ALA A 458 15.82 10.66 20.25
CA ALA A 458 16.75 11.36 19.37
C ALA A 458 16.52 11.08 17.88
N CYS A 459 16.04 9.89 17.50
CA CYS A 459 15.65 9.61 16.12
C CYS A 459 14.45 10.46 15.68
N TYR A 460 13.44 10.62 16.54
CA TYR A 460 12.29 11.48 16.25
C TYR A 460 12.68 12.97 16.19
N GLU A 461 13.57 13.43 17.06
CA GLU A 461 14.13 14.78 17.01
C GLU A 461 14.89 15.02 15.69
N ALA A 462 15.65 14.04 15.23
CA ALA A 462 16.38 14.11 13.96
C ALA A 462 15.44 14.26 12.74
N LEU A 463 14.22 13.70 12.79
CA LEU A 463 13.21 13.92 11.73
C LEU A 463 12.78 15.39 11.64
N GLY A 464 12.84 16.14 12.74
CA GLY A 464 12.57 17.58 12.73
C GLY A 464 13.58 18.40 11.93
N LYS A 465 14.78 17.86 11.64
CA LYS A 465 15.84 18.57 10.91
C LYS A 465 15.58 18.71 9.41
N PHE A 466 14.61 17.98 8.85
CA PHE A 466 14.27 18.10 7.43
C PHE A 466 13.58 19.43 7.14
N GLN A 467 14.10 20.19 6.18
CA GLN A 467 13.67 21.56 5.90
C GLN A 467 12.26 21.65 5.31
N SER A 468 11.85 20.65 4.51
CA SER A 468 10.61 20.70 3.72
C SER A 468 9.57 19.64 4.13
N LEU A 469 9.79 18.93 5.24
CA LEU A 469 9.03 17.74 5.60
C LEU A 469 7.59 18.07 6.01
N LYS A 470 6.63 17.48 5.28
CA LYS A 470 5.18 17.67 5.46
C LYS A 470 4.48 16.39 5.87
N LYS A 471 4.96 15.22 5.43
CA LYS A 471 4.34 13.93 5.69
C LYS A 471 5.38 12.91 6.12
N VAL A 472 5.10 12.23 7.22
CA VAL A 472 5.96 11.16 7.73
C VAL A 472 5.14 9.88 7.89
N SER A 473 5.69 8.76 7.45
CA SER A 473 5.21 7.42 7.78
C SER A 473 6.31 6.69 8.53
N LEU A 474 6.01 6.17 9.70
CA LEU A 474 6.94 5.43 10.54
C LEU A 474 6.47 4.00 10.71
N ASP A 475 7.27 3.07 10.21
CA ASP A 475 7.16 1.66 10.57
C ASP A 475 7.97 1.43 11.86
N LEU A 476 7.28 1.29 12.99
CA LEU A 476 7.90 1.02 14.28
C LEU A 476 8.10 -0.49 14.45
N ASN A 477 9.30 -0.96 14.15
CA ASN A 477 9.69 -2.34 14.33
C ASN A 477 9.75 -2.67 15.82
N TYR A 478 8.93 -3.62 16.26
CA TYR A 478 8.86 -4.01 17.68
C TYR A 478 9.60 -5.30 18.02
N VAL A 479 10.10 -6.06 17.04
CA VAL A 479 10.92 -7.25 17.28
C VAL A 479 12.35 -6.95 16.84
N MET A 480 13.32 -7.16 17.74
CA MET A 480 14.73 -7.08 17.37
C MET A 480 15.07 -8.23 16.42
N PRO A 481 15.77 -7.97 15.30
CA PRO A 481 16.18 -9.04 14.42
C PRO A 481 17.14 -9.99 15.13
N PHE A 482 16.79 -11.27 15.20
CA PHE A 482 17.54 -12.37 15.87
C PHE A 482 18.95 -12.64 15.30
N ALA A 483 19.57 -11.69 14.61
CA ALA A 483 20.98 -11.76 14.25
C ALA A 483 21.90 -11.68 15.49
N GLN A 484 21.37 -11.26 16.64
CA GLN A 484 22.02 -11.33 17.94
C GLN A 484 20.98 -11.75 18.99
N PRO A 485 20.59 -13.04 19.05
CA PRO A 485 19.82 -13.54 20.19
C PRO A 485 20.62 -13.23 21.44
N ARG A 486 19.96 -12.85 22.55
CA ARG A 486 20.65 -12.82 23.84
C ARG A 486 21.32 -14.17 24.04
N THR A 487 22.62 -14.15 24.22
CA THR A 487 23.37 -15.33 24.64
C THR A 487 23.16 -15.52 26.13
N ILE A 488 23.53 -16.69 26.66
CA ILE A 488 23.52 -16.91 28.11
C ILE A 488 24.41 -15.86 28.81
N ASP A 489 25.47 -15.40 28.14
CA ASP A 489 26.39 -14.38 28.65
C ASP A 489 25.79 -12.96 28.65
N ASP A 490 24.77 -12.69 27.81
CA ASP A 490 24.02 -11.43 27.82
C ASP A 490 22.95 -11.40 28.93
N LEU A 491 22.72 -12.53 29.62
CA LEU A 491 21.76 -12.60 30.71
C LEU A 491 22.40 -12.05 32.01
N ASP A 492 22.24 -10.76 32.26
CA ASP A 492 22.66 -10.09 33.50
C ASP A 492 22.20 -10.86 34.76
N GLU A 493 23.08 -10.95 35.76
CA GLU A 493 22.79 -11.48 37.10
C GLU A 493 21.59 -10.78 37.76
N SER A 494 21.30 -9.53 37.36
CA SER A 494 20.15 -8.74 37.85
C SER A 494 18.77 -9.17 37.30
N MET A 495 18.72 -9.98 36.24
CA MET A 495 17.45 -10.45 35.66
C MET A 495 16.78 -11.54 36.48
N ASP A 496 15.45 -11.51 36.53
CA ASP A 496 14.67 -12.46 37.31
C ASP A 496 14.66 -13.88 36.68
N GLU A 497 14.27 -14.88 37.47
CA GLU A 497 14.24 -16.28 37.00
C GLU A 497 13.26 -16.46 35.83
N LEU A 498 12.17 -15.68 35.81
CA LEU A 498 11.18 -15.71 34.74
C LEU A 498 11.74 -15.18 33.42
N ASP A 499 12.54 -14.11 33.44
CA ASP A 499 13.20 -13.50 32.29
C ASP A 499 14.11 -14.49 31.57
N ARG A 500 14.83 -15.31 32.34
CA ARG A 500 15.79 -16.30 31.85
C ARG A 500 15.14 -17.59 31.36
N GLN A 501 13.84 -17.78 31.60
CA GLN A 501 13.13 -18.93 31.05
C GLN A 501 13.00 -18.82 29.54
N ARG A 502 13.11 -19.97 28.87
CA ARG A 502 12.93 -20.04 27.42
C ARG A 502 11.47 -19.77 27.07
N TYR A 503 11.29 -18.88 26.12
CA TYR A 503 9.99 -18.53 25.60
C TYR A 503 9.60 -19.50 24.46
N GLY A 504 8.57 -20.33 24.69
CA GLY A 504 8.04 -21.29 23.72
C GLY A 504 8.48 -22.75 23.95
N GLY A 505 8.16 -23.62 22.99
CA GLY A 505 8.47 -25.05 23.04
C GLY A 505 9.87 -25.41 22.51
N PRO A 506 10.30 -26.69 22.60
CA PRO A 506 11.67 -27.12 22.25
C PRO A 506 12.13 -26.84 20.81
N CYS A 507 11.20 -26.47 19.91
CA CYS A 507 11.48 -26.13 18.52
C CYS A 507 11.61 -24.62 18.23
N THR A 508 11.46 -23.72 19.21
CA THR A 508 11.74 -22.28 19.02
C THR A 508 13.25 -22.03 19.13
N ARG A 509 13.81 -21.21 18.23
CA ARG A 509 15.20 -20.71 18.37
C ARG A 509 15.32 -19.98 19.72
N MET A 510 16.53 -19.97 20.31
CA MET A 510 16.86 -19.37 21.61
C MET A 510 16.25 -17.97 21.79
N VAL A 511 15.10 -17.91 22.45
CA VAL A 511 14.36 -16.68 22.77
C VAL A 511 13.94 -16.82 24.22
N TYR A 512 14.11 -15.75 24.98
CA TYR A 512 13.81 -15.70 26.41
C TYR A 512 12.54 -14.90 26.68
N ASN A 513 11.93 -15.07 27.85
CA ASN A 513 10.73 -14.32 28.21
C ASN A 513 10.96 -12.80 28.19
N ILE A 514 12.17 -12.34 28.51
CA ILE A 514 12.55 -10.92 28.38
C ILE A 514 12.45 -10.40 26.94
N ASP A 515 12.76 -11.22 25.93
CA ASP A 515 12.64 -10.83 24.52
C ASP A 515 11.18 -10.68 24.11
N ALA A 516 10.30 -11.53 24.68
CA ALA A 516 8.86 -11.39 24.50
C ALA A 516 8.32 -10.14 25.21
N CYS A 517 8.87 -9.79 26.38
CA CYS A 517 8.51 -8.57 27.09
C CYS A 517 8.90 -7.33 26.28
N ASP A 518 10.14 -7.26 25.81
CA ASP A 518 10.63 -6.18 24.96
C ASP A 518 9.76 -6.05 23.71
N ALA A 519 9.39 -7.17 23.08
CA ALA A 519 8.54 -7.17 21.91
C ALA A 519 7.11 -6.66 22.19
N MET A 520 6.49 -7.04 23.31
CA MET A 520 5.16 -6.55 23.70
C MET A 520 5.20 -5.07 24.08
N THR A 521 6.15 -4.68 24.91
CA THR A 521 6.43 -3.28 25.27
C THR A 521 6.58 -2.43 24.03
N ASN A 522 7.37 -2.90 23.06
CA ASN A 522 7.60 -2.18 21.83
C ASN A 522 6.41 -2.18 20.87
N ALA A 523 5.58 -3.23 20.87
CA ALA A 523 4.37 -3.30 20.05
C ALA A 523 3.27 -2.35 20.55
N ALA A 524 3.19 -2.10 21.87
CA ALA A 524 2.11 -1.33 22.48
C ALA A 524 2.16 0.17 22.10
N VAL A 525 1.32 0.58 21.16
CA VAL A 525 1.19 1.96 20.70
C VAL A 525 -0.22 2.46 21.01
N ASP A 526 -0.32 3.62 21.67
CA ASP A 526 -1.61 4.26 21.97
C ASP A 526 -1.64 5.71 21.45
N GLU A 527 -2.78 6.39 21.66
CA GLU A 527 -2.97 7.78 21.23
C GLU A 527 -1.97 8.73 21.90
N LYS A 528 -1.61 8.50 23.17
CA LYS A 528 -0.69 9.37 23.92
C LYS A 528 0.72 9.29 23.34
N LEU A 529 1.19 8.09 22.99
CA LEU A 529 2.47 7.93 22.30
C LEU A 529 2.45 8.57 20.92
N ALA A 530 1.39 8.37 20.14
CA ALA A 530 1.28 8.95 18.81
C ALA A 530 1.37 10.49 18.85
N ARG A 531 0.69 11.11 19.83
CA ARG A 531 0.81 12.55 20.10
C ARG A 531 2.22 12.93 20.55
N SER A 532 2.83 12.16 21.47
CA SER A 532 4.18 12.46 21.96
C SER A 532 5.23 12.40 20.84
N ILE A 533 5.15 11.45 19.92
CA ILE A 533 6.05 11.35 18.76
C ILE A 533 5.86 12.56 17.84
N TRP A 534 4.59 12.91 17.55
CA TRP A 534 4.27 14.13 16.79
C TRP A 534 4.88 15.38 17.42
N ASP A 535 4.70 15.55 18.73
CA ASP A 535 5.18 16.73 19.47
C ASP A 535 6.70 16.81 19.44
N VAL A 536 7.41 15.68 19.60
CA VAL A 536 8.88 15.63 19.50
C VAL A 536 9.33 16.09 18.11
N ILE A 537 8.80 15.48 17.04
CA ILE A 537 9.18 15.84 15.66
C ILE A 537 8.93 17.33 15.39
N THR A 538 7.72 17.81 15.71
CA THR A 538 7.32 19.20 15.42
C THR A 538 8.05 20.22 16.29
N SER A 539 8.41 19.89 17.53
CA SER A 539 9.21 20.76 18.39
C SER A 539 10.65 20.94 17.90
N SER A 540 11.18 19.96 17.16
CA SER A 540 12.52 19.99 16.56
C SER A 540 12.54 20.59 15.16
N GLN A 541 11.38 20.96 14.58
CA GLN A 541 11.32 21.58 13.25
C GLN A 541 11.90 23.00 13.27
N SER A 542 12.82 23.26 12.34
CA SER A 542 13.39 24.58 12.12
C SER A 542 12.69 25.28 10.95
N GLY A 543 11.94 26.35 11.22
CA GLY A 543 11.32 27.20 10.20
C GLY A 543 9.79 27.16 10.14
N ASN A 544 9.22 27.76 9.09
CA ASN A 544 7.77 27.89 8.90
C ASN A 544 7.10 26.64 8.27
N ASN A 545 7.87 25.60 7.95
CA ASN A 545 7.35 24.37 7.37
C ASN A 545 6.87 23.43 8.48
N ARG A 546 5.56 23.28 8.58
CA ARG A 546 4.91 22.48 9.60
C ARG A 546 4.55 21.10 9.07
N LEU A 547 4.82 20.07 9.88
CA LEU A 547 4.32 18.72 9.62
C LEU A 547 2.78 18.73 9.48
N LEU A 548 2.27 18.16 8.40
CA LEU A 548 0.84 18.09 8.07
C LEU A 548 0.23 16.76 8.51
N SER A 549 0.97 15.66 8.36
CA SER A 549 0.49 14.31 8.65
C SER A 549 1.62 13.40 9.14
N LEU A 550 1.32 12.58 10.16
CA LEU A 550 2.17 11.50 10.67
C LEU A 550 1.36 10.21 10.70
N CYS A 551 1.87 9.17 10.07
CA CYS A 551 1.34 7.81 10.19
C CYS A 551 2.32 6.97 11.02
N ILE A 552 1.81 6.22 11.98
CA ILE A 552 2.59 5.35 12.86
C ILE A 552 2.01 3.95 12.74
N MET A 553 2.85 3.02 12.28
CA MET A 553 2.48 1.63 12.01
C MET A 553 3.42 0.72 12.82
N PRO A 554 2.99 0.13 13.93
CA PRO A 554 3.78 -0.91 14.59
C PRO A 554 3.89 -2.13 13.70
N ARG A 555 5.12 -2.53 13.35
CA ARG A 555 5.40 -3.66 12.45
C ARG A 555 6.25 -4.72 13.12
N LYS A 556 5.91 -5.98 12.84
CA LYS A 556 6.80 -7.09 13.18
C LYS A 556 7.96 -7.06 12.19
N ALA A 557 9.19 -6.93 12.66
CA ALA A 557 10.34 -7.18 11.80
C ALA A 557 10.22 -8.61 11.23
N ILE A 558 10.35 -8.76 9.90
CA ILE A 558 10.32 -10.06 9.24
C ILE A 558 11.63 -10.77 9.60
N VAL A 559 11.58 -11.75 10.50
CA VAL A 559 12.74 -12.55 10.88
C VAL A 559 12.36 -14.04 10.84
N ALA A 560 13.22 -14.88 10.26
CA ALA A 560 13.02 -16.32 10.28
C ALA A 560 13.25 -16.93 11.67
N GLY A 561 12.37 -17.84 12.05
CA GLY A 561 12.33 -18.43 13.39
C GLY A 561 11.23 -17.75 14.20
N HIS A 562 10.08 -18.40 14.26
CA HIS A 562 8.91 -17.88 14.96
C HIS A 562 9.22 -17.68 16.45
N VAL A 563 9.28 -16.43 16.92
CA VAL A 563 8.75 -16.15 18.25
C VAL A 563 7.24 -16.24 18.09
N SER A 564 6.66 -17.31 18.63
CA SER A 564 5.23 -17.42 18.87
C SER A 564 4.85 -16.49 20.02
N LEU A 565 5.03 -15.17 19.80
CA LEU A 565 4.39 -14.14 20.62
C LEU A 565 2.89 -14.47 20.71
N PRO A 566 2.18 -14.09 21.80
CA PRO A 566 0.74 -14.27 21.84
C PRO A 566 0.15 -13.35 20.76
N ILE A 567 0.01 -13.88 19.55
CA ILE A 567 -0.40 -13.17 18.33
C ILE A 567 -1.67 -12.36 18.61
N PRO A 568 -2.67 -12.86 19.36
CA PRO A 568 -3.83 -12.07 19.76
C PRO A 568 -3.52 -10.78 20.52
N LYS A 569 -2.76 -10.89 21.61
CA LYS A 569 -2.46 -9.75 22.49
C LYS A 569 -1.60 -8.72 21.78
N VAL A 570 -0.58 -9.18 21.04
CA VAL A 570 0.28 -8.31 20.24
C VAL A 570 -0.52 -7.60 19.14
N LYS A 571 -1.41 -8.31 18.43
CA LYS A 571 -2.29 -7.67 17.43
C LYS A 571 -3.21 -6.62 18.04
N HIS A 572 -3.69 -6.84 19.27
CA HIS A 572 -4.58 -5.90 19.97
C HIS A 572 -3.87 -4.61 20.41
N ILE A 573 -2.64 -4.73 20.91
CA ILE A 573 -1.85 -3.58 21.43
C ILE A 573 -1.05 -2.85 20.33
N ALA A 574 -0.76 -3.52 19.21
CA ALA A 574 -0.10 -2.95 18.04
C ALA A 574 -1.06 -2.07 17.22
N ARG A 575 -1.54 -0.98 17.82
CA ARG A 575 -2.48 -0.05 17.18
C ARG A 575 -1.74 0.94 16.28
N SER A 576 -2.33 1.18 15.12
CA SER A 576 -1.80 2.12 14.13
C SER A 576 -2.52 3.46 14.26
N PHE A 577 -1.81 4.57 14.11
CA PHE A 577 -2.38 5.91 14.28
C PHE A 577 -2.00 6.84 13.13
N LYS A 578 -2.94 7.74 12.80
CA LYS A 578 -2.73 8.87 11.91
C LYS A 578 -2.96 10.15 12.70
N VAL A 579 -1.94 11.00 12.78
CA VAL A 579 -2.02 12.34 13.36
C VAL A 579 -2.07 13.34 12.22
N THR A 580 -3.07 14.21 12.19
CA THR A 580 -3.22 15.25 11.16
C THR A 580 -3.41 16.63 11.78
N TRP A 581 -2.68 17.61 11.27
CA TRP A 581 -2.82 19.00 11.69
C TRP A 581 -4.05 19.67 11.09
N HIS A 582 -4.72 20.52 11.88
CA HIS A 582 -5.96 21.21 11.49
C HIS A 582 -5.78 22.36 10.49
N GLY A 583 -4.54 22.72 10.14
CA GLY A 583 -4.28 23.88 9.28
C GLY A 583 -4.23 25.22 10.03
N TYR A 584 -4.51 25.23 11.34
CA TYR A 584 -4.41 26.41 12.20
C TYR A 584 -4.10 26.04 13.66
N GLY A 585 -3.38 26.90 14.36
CA GLY A 585 -3.00 26.71 15.76
C GLY A 585 -2.18 25.43 15.99
N ASN A 586 -2.19 24.93 17.23
CA ASN A 586 -1.47 23.70 17.62
C ASN A 586 -2.37 22.46 17.74
N HIS A 587 -3.60 22.53 17.22
CA HIS A 587 -4.55 21.43 17.33
C HIS A 587 -4.26 20.35 16.28
N VAL A 588 -4.28 19.10 16.72
CA VAL A 588 -4.12 17.92 15.87
C VAL A 588 -5.20 16.90 16.16
N ASP A 589 -5.77 16.33 15.10
CA ASP A 589 -6.61 15.15 15.19
C ASP A 589 -5.74 13.91 15.23
N VAL A 590 -6.14 12.93 16.05
CA VAL A 590 -5.51 11.61 16.08
C VAL A 590 -6.58 10.57 15.82
N PHE A 591 -6.35 9.77 14.79
CA PHE A 591 -7.25 8.71 14.36
C PHE A 591 -6.54 7.37 14.45
N GLU A 592 -7.16 6.40 15.09
CA GLU A 592 -6.70 5.01 15.04
C GLU A 592 -7.07 4.40 13.68
N ILE A 593 -6.05 3.98 12.93
CA ILE A 593 -6.19 3.32 11.63
C ILE A 593 -6.70 1.89 11.88
N GLY A 594 -7.80 1.51 11.22
CA GLY A 594 -8.37 0.16 11.36
C GLY A 594 -9.16 -0.06 12.66
N LYS A 595 -9.50 1.01 13.40
CA LYS A 595 -10.25 0.95 14.68
C LYS A 595 -11.47 0.04 14.64
N LYS A 596 -12.34 0.20 13.63
CA LYS A 596 -13.59 -0.58 13.49
C LYS A 596 -13.31 -2.08 13.37
N ARG A 597 -12.33 -2.46 12.53
CA ARG A 597 -11.91 -3.85 12.35
C ARG A 597 -11.39 -4.42 13.67
N ARG A 598 -10.54 -3.68 14.37
CA ARG A 598 -9.99 -4.06 15.68
C ARG A 598 -11.10 -4.23 16.72
N GLU A 599 -12.07 -3.32 16.80
CA GLU A 599 -13.21 -3.41 17.74
C GLU A 599 -14.09 -4.64 17.48
N ARG A 600 -14.28 -5.03 16.22
CA ARG A 600 -14.99 -6.26 15.85
C ARG A 600 -14.19 -7.50 16.26
N GLU A 601 -12.92 -7.59 15.87
CA GLU A 601 -12.03 -8.70 16.24
C GLU A 601 -11.92 -8.84 17.77
N ASP A 602 -11.89 -7.73 18.49
CA ASP A 602 -11.91 -7.67 19.96
C ASP A 602 -13.20 -8.24 20.53
N LYS A 603 -14.36 -7.85 19.98
CA LYS A 603 -15.67 -8.36 20.41
C LYS A 603 -15.81 -9.87 20.17
N GLU A 604 -15.43 -10.34 18.99
CA GLU A 604 -15.44 -11.78 18.65
C GLU A 604 -14.52 -12.57 19.58
N ARG A 605 -13.36 -12.01 19.91
CA ARG A 605 -12.38 -12.63 20.81
C ARG A 605 -12.87 -12.67 22.25
N ARG A 606 -13.42 -11.57 22.79
CA ARG A 606 -14.04 -11.55 24.13
C ARG A 606 -15.14 -12.59 24.25
N GLN A 607 -15.95 -12.76 23.21
CA GLN A 607 -17.00 -13.77 23.18
C GLN A 607 -16.40 -15.19 23.20
N TYR A 608 -15.42 -15.46 22.34
CA TYR A 608 -14.70 -16.74 22.31
C TYR A 608 -14.02 -17.07 23.65
N GLU A 609 -13.35 -16.10 24.28
CA GLU A 609 -12.71 -16.26 25.59
C GLU A 609 -13.75 -16.55 26.69
N ALA A 610 -14.89 -15.83 26.70
CA ALA A 610 -15.98 -16.08 27.64
C ALA A 610 -16.62 -17.46 27.47
N ASP A 611 -16.85 -17.89 26.23
CA ASP A 611 -17.36 -19.23 25.92
C ASP A 611 -16.38 -20.31 26.39
N MET A 612 -15.08 -20.08 26.19
CA MET A 612 -14.04 -21.02 26.64
C MET A 612 -13.93 -21.12 28.16
N ILE A 613 -14.02 -19.99 28.87
CA ILE A 613 -14.05 -19.98 30.34
C ILE A 613 -15.29 -20.73 30.85
N ARG A 614 -16.46 -20.54 30.22
CA ARG A 614 -17.69 -21.26 30.56
C ARG A 614 -17.56 -22.77 30.37
N GLU A 615 -16.93 -23.21 29.28
CA GLU A 615 -16.80 -24.63 28.93
C GLU A 615 -15.69 -25.36 29.70
N ARG A 616 -14.55 -24.70 29.95
CA ARG A 616 -13.34 -25.33 30.49
C ARG A 616 -12.95 -24.83 31.89
N GLY A 617 -13.72 -23.92 32.47
CA GLY A 617 -13.49 -23.36 33.81
C GLY A 617 -12.34 -22.36 33.90
N SER A 618 -11.42 -22.34 32.92
CA SER A 618 -10.35 -21.37 32.83
C SER A 618 -9.83 -21.22 31.40
N PHE A 619 -9.34 -20.03 31.08
CA PHE A 619 -8.59 -19.73 29.87
C PHE A 619 -7.23 -19.19 30.32
N TRP A 620 -6.27 -20.07 30.55
CA TRP A 620 -4.90 -19.70 30.87
C TRP A 620 -4.02 -19.93 29.63
N ASP A 621 -3.53 -18.85 29.03
CA ASP A 621 -2.35 -18.95 28.16
C ASP A 621 -1.13 -18.87 29.11
N LEU A 622 -0.18 -19.81 29.02
CA LEU A 622 1.08 -19.79 29.79
C LEU A 622 1.88 -18.47 29.66
N ARG A 623 1.45 -17.58 28.77
CA ARG A 623 2.03 -16.27 28.46
C ARG A 623 1.27 -15.11 29.11
N ASP A 624 0.24 -15.38 29.91
CA ASP A 624 -0.51 -14.36 30.64
C ASP A 624 0.34 -13.71 31.74
N GLU A 625 1.24 -14.48 32.37
CA GLU A 625 2.19 -13.99 33.39
C GLU A 625 3.09 -12.86 32.86
N ILE A 626 3.57 -12.97 31.62
CA ILE A 626 4.39 -11.92 30.98
C ILE A 626 3.58 -10.65 30.75
N PHE A 627 2.33 -10.79 30.28
CA PHE A 627 1.47 -9.64 30.03
C PHE A 627 1.06 -8.95 31.33
N GLU A 628 0.68 -9.73 32.35
CA GLU A 628 0.33 -9.22 33.68
C GLU A 628 1.51 -8.56 34.38
N ARG A 629 2.74 -9.04 34.16
CA ARG A 629 3.95 -8.39 34.68
C ARG A 629 4.16 -7.01 34.05
N LEU A 630 3.90 -6.85 32.76
CA LEU A 630 4.02 -5.56 32.07
C LEU A 630 2.89 -4.60 32.41
N TRP A 631 1.66 -5.12 32.48
CA TRP A 631 0.46 -4.36 32.78
C TRP A 631 -0.42 -5.13 33.78
N PRO A 632 -0.22 -4.90 35.09
CA PRO A 632 -1.03 -5.53 36.13
C PRO A 632 -2.50 -5.15 35.98
N GLN A 633 -3.38 -6.14 35.96
CA GLN A 633 -4.82 -5.92 35.88
C GLN A 633 -5.35 -5.50 37.24
N SER A 634 -6.19 -4.45 37.28
CA SER A 634 -6.96 -4.12 38.49
C SER A 634 -8.15 -5.05 38.61
N GLU A 635 -8.65 -5.28 39.83
CA GLU A 635 -9.85 -6.12 40.05
C GLU A 635 -11.01 -5.65 39.16
N GLY A 636 -11.49 -6.55 38.30
CA GLY A 636 -12.62 -6.30 37.37
C GLY A 636 -12.26 -5.65 36.03
N GLN A 637 -10.99 -5.35 35.74
CA GLN A 637 -10.55 -4.90 34.42
C GLN A 637 -10.09 -6.06 33.55
N HIS A 638 -10.52 -6.07 32.28
CA HIS A 638 -10.04 -7.04 31.30
C HIS A 638 -8.68 -6.64 30.74
N TRP A 639 -7.83 -7.61 30.40
CA TRP A 639 -6.52 -7.35 29.79
C TRP A 639 -6.58 -6.50 28.50
N HIS A 640 -7.71 -6.54 27.77
CA HIS A 640 -7.92 -5.74 26.56
C HIS A 640 -7.88 -4.23 26.81
N ASP A 641 -8.23 -3.81 28.02
CA ASP A 641 -8.32 -2.42 28.45
C ASP A 641 -7.20 -2.05 29.42
N SER A 642 -6.48 -3.05 29.94
CA SER A 642 -5.43 -2.91 30.95
C SER A 642 -4.04 -2.89 30.32
N TRP A 643 -3.77 -1.89 29.49
CA TRP A 643 -2.43 -1.64 28.96
C TRP A 643 -2.28 -0.19 28.51
N SER A 644 -1.03 0.27 28.46
CA SER A 644 -0.67 1.56 27.86
C SER A 644 0.69 1.48 27.22
N SER A 645 0.93 2.33 26.23
CA SER A 645 2.26 2.48 25.65
C SER A 645 3.26 3.03 26.68
N PHE A 646 4.54 2.70 26.49
CA PHE A 646 5.61 3.28 27.29
C PHE A 646 5.97 4.67 26.74
N PRO A 647 6.07 5.70 27.61
CA PRO A 647 6.28 7.08 27.20
C PRO A 647 7.72 7.34 26.73
N LEU A 648 7.88 8.37 25.89
CA LEU A 648 9.19 8.84 25.46
C LEU A 648 9.94 9.52 26.61
N LYS A 649 11.21 9.18 26.78
CA LYS A 649 12.16 9.83 27.70
C LYS A 649 12.85 10.96 26.95
N ARG A 650 12.60 12.20 27.37
CA ARG A 650 13.29 13.38 26.83
C ARG A 650 14.68 13.50 27.46
N SER A 651 15.66 13.93 26.68
CA SER A 651 16.95 14.39 27.22
C SER A 651 16.69 15.59 28.14
N SER A 652 17.17 15.49 29.38
CA SER A 652 17.13 16.56 30.38
C SER A 652 18.16 17.64 30.10
#